data_AF-A0A229Z069-F1
#
_entry.id   AF-A0A229Z069-F1
#
_cell.length_a   1.000
_cell.length_b   1.000
_cell.length_c   1.000
_cell.angle_alpha   90.00
_cell.angle_beta   90.00
_cell.angle_gamma   90.00
#
_symmetry.space_group_name_H-M   'P 1'
#
loop_
_entity.id
_entity.type
_entity.pdbx_description
1 polymer ?
#
loop_
_entity_poly.entity_id
_entity_poly.type
_entity_poly.pdbx_seq_one_letter_code
_entity_poly.pdbx_strand_id
1 'polypeptide(L)'
;MSMTSPGDASPVKPPPSFSPGVPRVTTKTRYPDQRRDSSSSLDPDSLDARRGLSPTPPLSATTSELPIRSASPHGRSLRSSTPQLARSSLGSPLEGHVDGTEDIRSLIIRSFSPTVGVYASVDTDDLVREKGFKGGFWELIRPFGESIPGKVVIRDSVGSSRGWEDYGVRFVDLGGRQQFPAGPDTGQNPLAQLEEVLDRQLDAADELLGVPLRPKDLATPPLYKFYLRQLLSTASAAPHETFRHPVASVIAISSRNTAPLETLRQLYADTSNGDRRLPDWIHPEYLRYYVLVHDEDRDDIAESTKLYDQMKRHFGLHCHLLRLRSMQCVVTDDDSAPVPQCEWLSPSEHLTSQNEPLVELDTEYRPYLFDSDAMAIRVFIRELVAQSIIPYMENRVAIWNDQVASRRRGISGRFMSMSRKWAGFGSSSRSGINGSGGGNYDFARGFYKPDAPEAILRKMADFAFMLRDWKLSASTYELLRSDYTNDKAWRYHAGAHEMCAVSTLLNPMAMPAKTKLEAIDQMLETASYSYLTRCSDAPNALRCLCLAMELLKSRGGFATESAAKWAMRAMDLGLVGAIGQILISERISACYASRPPLTGVKWGGRRRKAGMWSILAADLWLRTGKPTLASSCLEEAERLYADVLDSDGVFPMPEMQSFVDNLRHTVKVEYLGARGLHTQEEVSATEQLEPEETSEKLDKRQNRKSLIGNPLDSGGLTMPMTGDNEPSANDDFERA
;
A
#
# COMPACT_ATOMS: atom_id res chain seq x y z
N MET A 1 72.55 -9.72 3.36
CA MET A 1 72.93 -9.95 4.77
C MET A 1 72.61 -8.70 5.59
N SER A 2 71.51 -8.72 6.34
CA SER A 2 71.30 -7.97 7.60
C SER A 2 69.92 -8.40 8.10
N MET A 3 69.82 -8.82 9.36
CA MET A 3 68.55 -9.18 9.99
C MET A 3 68.10 -8.07 10.92
N THR A 4 66.85 -7.63 10.80
CA THR A 4 66.18 -6.79 11.81
C THR A 4 64.72 -7.22 11.94
N SER A 5 64.33 -7.67 13.13
CA SER A 5 62.95 -8.03 13.47
C SER A 5 62.01 -6.81 13.45
N PRO A 6 60.75 -6.97 13.02
CA PRO A 6 59.69 -6.03 13.31
C PRO A 6 58.94 -6.51 14.56
N GLY A 7 59.27 -5.93 15.71
CA GLY A 7 58.68 -6.26 17.00
C GLY A 7 58.43 -5.02 17.84
N ASP A 8 57.64 -4.07 17.34
CA ASP A 8 56.96 -3.07 18.16
C ASP A 8 55.82 -2.39 17.37
N ALA A 9 54.59 -2.72 17.74
CA ALA A 9 53.40 -2.00 17.30
C ALA A 9 52.56 -1.67 18.54
N SER A 10 52.33 -0.37 18.77
CA SER A 10 51.60 0.12 19.94
C SER A 10 50.19 -0.48 20.04
N PRO A 11 49.71 -0.87 21.24
CA PRO A 11 48.41 -1.51 21.39
C PRO A 11 47.27 -0.56 20.99
N VAL A 12 46.56 -0.94 19.93
CA VAL A 12 45.34 -0.25 19.48
C VAL A 12 44.27 -0.39 20.56
N LYS A 13 43.70 0.75 21.00
CA LYS A 13 42.63 0.76 22.00
C LYS A 13 41.38 0.03 21.47
N PRO A 14 40.70 -0.79 22.30
CA PRO A 14 39.41 -1.36 21.93
C PRO A 14 38.33 -0.26 21.78
N PRO A 15 37.31 -0.46 20.92
CA PRO A 15 36.18 0.45 20.80
C PRO A 15 35.38 0.53 22.11
N PRO A 16 34.64 1.63 22.35
CA PRO A 16 33.96 1.86 23.63
C PRO A 16 32.95 0.76 23.96
N SER A 17 33.15 0.15 25.12
CA SER A 17 32.31 -0.93 25.64
C SER A 17 30.87 -0.49 25.91
N PHE A 18 29.91 -1.31 25.50
CA PHE A 18 28.51 -1.17 25.90
C PHE A 18 28.37 -1.17 27.43
N SER A 19 27.62 -0.21 27.97
CA SER A 19 27.15 -0.21 29.35
C SER A 19 25.89 0.66 29.47
N PRO A 20 24.76 0.15 30.01
CA PRO A 20 23.57 0.95 30.24
C PRO A 20 23.73 1.77 31.53
N GLY A 21 24.51 2.85 31.46
CA GLY A 21 24.79 3.75 32.58
C GLY A 21 24.04 5.07 32.49
N VAL A 22 22.84 5.15 33.06
CA VAL A 22 22.14 6.45 33.27
C VAL A 22 22.59 7.03 34.62
N PRO A 23 23.34 8.15 34.66
CA PRO A 23 23.60 8.84 35.92
C PRO A 23 22.33 9.54 36.40
N ARG A 24 21.72 9.01 37.47
CA ARG A 24 20.67 9.71 38.23
C ARG A 24 21.27 10.94 38.92
N VAL A 25 21.11 12.11 38.30
CA VAL A 25 21.41 13.40 38.94
C VAL A 25 20.30 13.72 39.94
N THR A 26 20.62 13.67 41.23
CA THR A 26 19.71 14.06 42.32
C THR A 26 19.74 15.57 42.54
N THR A 27 18.83 16.29 41.86
CA THR A 27 18.63 17.72 42.12
C THR A 27 17.98 17.96 43.48
N LYS A 28 18.74 18.49 44.44
CA LYS A 28 18.22 18.99 45.72
C LYS A 28 17.36 20.24 45.50
N THR A 29 16.04 20.11 45.53
CA THR A 29 15.13 21.26 45.60
C THR A 29 14.76 21.58 47.05
N ARG A 30 15.31 22.68 47.55
CA ARG A 30 14.98 23.32 48.84
C ARG A 30 13.55 23.89 48.76
N TYR A 31 12.64 23.44 49.63
CA TYR A 31 11.38 24.13 49.93
C TYR A 31 11.44 24.67 51.37
N PRO A 32 10.81 25.84 51.67
CA PRO A 32 10.81 26.43 53.01
C PRO A 32 9.66 25.91 53.89
N ASP A 33 9.88 25.95 55.21
CA ASP A 33 8.92 25.59 56.25
C ASP A 33 7.63 26.45 56.25
N GLN A 34 6.49 25.82 56.55
CA GLN A 34 5.50 26.41 57.47
C GLN A 34 4.57 25.39 58.17
N ARG A 35 4.94 25.07 59.42
CA ARG A 35 4.11 24.87 60.64
C ARG A 35 2.89 23.92 60.67
N ARG A 36 2.93 23.05 61.71
CA ARG A 36 1.84 22.54 62.57
C ARG A 36 0.78 21.62 61.91
N ASP A 37 0.23 20.57 62.51
CA ASP A 37 0.41 19.78 63.76
C ASP A 37 -0.39 18.45 63.51
N SER A 38 -0.25 17.29 64.17
CA SER A 38 0.44 16.82 65.40
C SER A 38 0.67 15.27 65.37
N SER A 39 0.99 14.67 66.52
CA SER A 39 0.96 13.25 66.96
C SER A 39 -0.01 12.25 66.27
N SER A 40 0.23 10.92 66.23
CA SER A 40 0.73 10.05 67.33
C SER A 40 1.25 8.63 66.92
N SER A 41 2.22 8.09 67.69
CA SER A 41 2.50 6.65 68.07
C SER A 41 2.58 5.54 67.00
N LEU A 42 3.69 4.78 66.84
CA LEU A 42 4.21 3.66 67.68
C LEU A 42 3.25 2.43 67.71
N ASP A 43 3.64 1.15 67.59
CA ASP A 43 4.91 0.45 67.23
C ASP A 43 4.59 -1.05 66.85
N PRO A 44 5.53 -2.02 66.65
CA PRO A 44 5.33 -3.21 65.79
C PRO A 44 5.24 -4.60 66.52
N ASP A 45 5.68 -5.66 65.82
CA ASP A 45 5.79 -7.12 66.15
C ASP A 45 4.53 -7.99 65.98
N SER A 46 4.58 -9.09 65.22
CA SER A 46 5.33 -10.32 65.60
C SER A 46 5.73 -11.23 64.42
N LEU A 47 6.64 -12.16 64.71
CA LEU A 47 7.23 -13.16 63.81
C LEU A 47 6.63 -14.56 64.02
N ASP A 48 6.56 -15.36 62.95
CA ASP A 48 6.95 -16.78 62.85
C ASP A 48 6.30 -17.43 61.59
N ALA A 49 6.77 -18.50 60.95
CA ALA A 49 8.04 -19.19 60.74
C ALA A 49 7.69 -20.59 60.20
N ARG A 50 8.55 -21.18 59.34
CA ARG A 50 8.53 -22.56 58.76
C ARG A 50 7.76 -22.71 57.43
N ARG A 51 8.13 -23.60 56.48
CA ARG A 51 9.35 -24.32 56.01
C ARG A 51 8.82 -25.44 55.09
N GLY A 52 9.48 -25.72 53.96
CA GLY A 52 9.20 -26.87 53.06
C GLY A 52 8.80 -26.43 51.65
N LEU A 53 9.74 -26.28 50.71
CA LEU A 53 10.41 -27.32 49.89
C LEU A 53 9.53 -27.92 48.78
N SER A 54 9.96 -27.68 47.54
CA SER A 54 9.43 -28.22 46.28
C SER A 54 9.84 -29.68 46.03
N PRO A 55 9.19 -30.36 45.05
CA PRO A 55 9.99 -30.86 43.92
C PRO A 55 9.28 -30.85 42.54
N THR A 56 10.09 -31.01 41.49
CA THR A 56 9.77 -31.31 40.08
C THR A 56 10.50 -32.62 39.66
N PRO A 57 10.41 -33.13 38.42
CA PRO A 57 9.28 -33.38 37.50
C PRO A 57 9.11 -34.93 37.29
N PRO A 58 8.59 -35.49 36.16
CA PRO A 58 9.40 -35.67 34.94
C PRO A 58 8.62 -35.66 33.58
N LEU A 59 9.36 -35.83 32.47
CA LEU A 59 8.88 -36.03 31.09
C LEU A 59 8.99 -37.52 30.67
N SER A 60 8.17 -37.97 29.71
CA SER A 60 8.48 -39.04 28.74
C SER A 60 7.42 -39.11 27.62
N ALA A 61 7.78 -39.66 26.45
CA ALA A 61 6.95 -39.73 25.24
C ALA A 61 6.67 -41.19 24.82
N THR A 62 5.60 -41.43 24.02
CA THR A 62 5.53 -42.46 22.95
C THR A 62 4.19 -42.44 22.18
N THR A 63 4.27 -42.34 20.85
CA THR A 63 3.55 -43.05 19.75
C THR A 63 2.04 -43.42 19.80
N SER A 64 1.43 -43.39 18.59
CA SER A 64 0.20 -44.12 18.14
C SER A 64 -1.14 -43.73 18.82
N GLU A 65 -2.33 -43.78 18.19
CA GLU A 65 -2.78 -44.28 16.86
C GLU A 65 -4.12 -43.59 16.45
N LEU A 66 -4.52 -43.67 15.17
CA LEU A 66 -5.85 -43.22 14.69
C LEU A 66 -6.96 -44.22 15.06
N PRO A 67 -8.24 -43.80 15.08
CA PRO A 67 -9.17 -44.51 14.21
C PRO A 67 -10.22 -43.65 13.47
N ILE A 68 -10.52 -44.07 12.25
CA ILE A 68 -11.65 -43.59 11.41
C ILE A 68 -12.86 -44.50 11.65
N ARG A 69 -14.10 -43.96 11.73
CA ARG A 69 -15.35 -44.59 11.22
C ARG A 69 -16.62 -43.70 11.29
N SER A 70 -17.01 -43.21 10.12
CA SER A 70 -18.34 -43.17 9.47
C SER A 70 -19.69 -43.14 10.26
N ALA A 71 -20.47 -42.09 9.96
CA ALA A 71 -21.88 -42.10 9.47
C ALA A 71 -23.14 -42.28 10.40
N SER A 72 -23.86 -41.16 10.64
CA SER A 72 -25.32 -40.88 10.47
C SER A 72 -26.42 -41.72 11.20
N PRO A 73 -27.74 -41.35 11.23
CA PRO A 73 -28.42 -40.07 10.92
C PRO A 73 -29.48 -39.53 11.95
N HIS A 74 -29.80 -38.22 11.86
CA HIS A 74 -31.11 -37.53 12.09
C HIS A 74 -31.85 -37.51 13.48
N GLY A 75 -32.33 -36.32 13.92
CA GLY A 75 -33.34 -36.21 15.01
C GLY A 75 -33.73 -34.83 15.61
N ARG A 76 -34.53 -34.01 14.91
CA ARG A 76 -35.51 -32.97 15.36
C ARG A 76 -35.28 -32.07 16.63
N SER A 77 -35.10 -30.76 16.37
CA SER A 77 -35.78 -29.55 16.91
C SER A 77 -36.62 -29.57 18.22
N LEU A 78 -36.42 -28.57 19.09
CA LEU A 78 -37.47 -27.86 19.88
C LEU A 78 -37.01 -26.45 20.37
N ARG A 79 -37.96 -25.57 20.74
CA ARG A 79 -37.77 -24.11 21.04
C ARG A 79 -37.93 -23.76 22.54
N SER A 80 -37.28 -22.68 23.03
CA SER A 80 -37.67 -21.77 24.15
C SER A 80 -36.53 -20.76 24.44
N SER A 81 -36.53 -19.49 23.99
CA SER A 81 -37.16 -18.24 24.51
C SER A 81 -36.59 -17.59 25.80
N THR A 82 -35.59 -16.69 25.62
CA THR A 82 -35.40 -15.32 26.22
C THR A 82 -35.33 -15.10 27.76
N PRO A 83 -34.71 -13.99 28.30
CA PRO A 83 -34.25 -12.76 27.65
C PRO A 83 -32.82 -12.23 27.98
N GLN A 84 -32.44 -11.21 27.20
CA GLN A 84 -31.38 -10.20 27.30
C GLN A 84 -30.55 -10.02 28.61
N LEU A 85 -29.23 -9.91 28.44
CA LEU A 85 -28.42 -8.83 29.03
C LEU A 85 -27.37 -8.37 28.00
N ALA A 86 -27.20 -7.07 27.82
CA ALA A 86 -26.48 -6.49 26.69
C ALA A 86 -24.95 -6.52 26.85
N ARG A 87 -24.24 -6.96 25.79
CA ARG A 87 -22.83 -6.61 25.54
C ARG A 87 -22.70 -6.12 24.10
N SER A 88 -22.36 -4.84 23.96
CA SER A 88 -22.14 -4.17 22.69
C SER A 88 -20.76 -4.55 22.11
N SER A 89 -20.75 -5.48 21.15
CA SER A 89 -19.65 -5.62 20.19
C SER A 89 -20.16 -5.21 18.82
N LEU A 90 -19.77 -4.02 18.36
CA LEU A 90 -20.09 -3.52 17.01
C LEU A 90 -19.19 -4.23 15.98
N GLY A 91 -19.60 -5.44 15.60
CA GLY A 91 -19.28 -6.02 14.30
C GLY A 91 -20.18 -5.41 13.23
N SER A 92 -19.71 -5.43 11.98
CA SER A 92 -20.44 -4.94 10.80
C SER A 92 -21.78 -5.64 10.61
N PRO A 93 -22.78 -4.93 10.06
CA PRO A 93 -23.52 -5.51 8.95
C PRO A 93 -23.78 -4.51 7.82
N LEU A 94 -23.22 -4.80 6.64
CA LEU A 94 -23.79 -4.49 5.31
C LEU A 94 -22.99 -5.25 4.25
N GLU A 95 -23.35 -6.52 4.03
CA GLU A 95 -22.92 -7.25 2.83
C GLU A 95 -23.54 -6.56 1.61
N GLY A 96 -22.69 -6.03 0.73
CA GLY A 96 -23.13 -5.14 -0.34
C GLY A 96 -21.98 -4.49 -1.12
N HIS A 97 -21.04 -5.31 -1.61
CA HIS A 97 -20.10 -4.97 -2.71
C HIS A 97 -19.15 -3.77 -2.46
N VAL A 98 -18.17 -3.92 -1.55
CA VAL A 98 -17.20 -2.84 -1.18
C VAL A 98 -15.70 -3.24 -1.33
N ASP A 99 -15.39 -4.48 -1.71
CA ASP A 99 -14.03 -5.06 -1.67
C ASP A 99 -12.92 -4.22 -2.35
N GLY A 100 -13.22 -3.54 -3.46
CA GLY A 100 -12.23 -2.77 -4.22
C GLY A 100 -11.70 -1.49 -3.54
N THR A 101 -12.34 -1.00 -2.47
CA THR A 101 -11.92 0.26 -1.81
C THR A 101 -11.03 0.06 -0.59
N GLU A 102 -11.24 -1.01 0.18
CA GLU A 102 -10.33 -1.39 1.28
C GLU A 102 -8.98 -1.88 0.73
N ASP A 103 -8.98 -2.53 -0.43
CA ASP A 103 -7.79 -2.98 -1.14
C ASP A 103 -6.86 -1.82 -1.57
N ILE A 104 -7.39 -0.80 -2.26
CA ILE A 104 -6.60 0.39 -2.67
C ILE A 104 -6.06 1.14 -1.46
N ARG A 105 -6.86 1.28 -0.39
CA ARG A 105 -6.42 1.91 0.85
C ARG A 105 -5.26 1.13 1.50
N SER A 106 -5.33 -0.21 1.48
CA SER A 106 -4.28 -1.08 2.01
C SER A 106 -3.01 -1.03 1.14
N LEU A 107 -3.14 -0.96 -0.18
CA LEU A 107 -2.03 -0.72 -1.11
C LEU A 107 -1.33 0.60 -0.80
N ILE A 108 -2.07 1.69 -0.61
CA ILE A 108 -1.51 3.00 -0.23
C ILE A 108 -0.75 2.91 1.11
N ILE A 109 -1.25 2.17 2.09
CA ILE A 109 -0.54 1.99 3.37
C ILE A 109 0.75 1.18 3.18
N ARG A 110 0.70 0.08 2.39
CA ARG A 110 1.84 -0.80 2.12
C ARG A 110 2.93 -0.17 1.24
N SER A 111 2.66 0.91 0.51
CA SER A 111 3.70 1.61 -0.27
C SER A 111 4.72 2.33 0.62
N PHE A 112 4.32 2.75 1.81
CA PHE A 112 5.16 3.45 2.79
C PHE A 112 5.72 2.52 3.89
N SER A 113 5.83 1.21 3.60
CA SER A 113 6.44 0.21 4.48
C SER A 113 7.88 0.55 4.87
N PRO A 114 8.33 0.21 6.10
CA PRO A 114 9.71 0.44 6.55
C PRO A 114 10.75 -0.17 5.61
N THR A 115 11.79 0.59 5.30
CA THR A 115 12.93 0.11 4.52
C THR A 115 13.98 -0.55 5.42
N VAL A 116 14.47 -1.73 5.00
CA VAL A 116 15.47 -2.54 5.70
C VAL A 116 16.63 -2.84 4.76
N GLY A 117 17.80 -2.34 5.12
CA GLY A 117 19.01 -2.55 4.32
C GLY A 117 19.62 -3.93 4.51
N VAL A 118 20.04 -4.59 3.44
CA VAL A 118 20.73 -5.89 3.51
C VAL A 118 22.21 -5.71 3.22
N TYR A 119 23.06 -6.29 4.06
CA TYR A 119 24.49 -6.46 3.82
C TYR A 119 24.88 -7.90 4.11
N ALA A 120 25.08 -8.67 3.05
CA ALA A 120 25.64 -10.01 3.15
C ALA A 120 27.18 -9.98 3.04
N SER A 121 27.80 -11.00 3.62
CA SER A 121 29.17 -11.40 3.32
C SER A 121 29.22 -12.19 2.00
N VAL A 122 30.38 -12.23 1.37
CA VAL A 122 30.57 -12.90 0.07
C VAL A 122 30.18 -14.38 0.16
N ASP A 123 30.60 -15.08 1.21
CA ASP A 123 30.25 -16.47 1.50
C ASP A 123 28.74 -16.72 1.68
N THR A 124 27.98 -15.73 2.17
CA THR A 124 26.52 -15.82 2.27
C THR A 124 25.87 -15.66 0.90
N ASP A 125 26.33 -14.70 0.09
CA ASP A 125 25.80 -14.51 -1.26
C ASP A 125 26.21 -15.66 -2.20
N ASP A 126 27.38 -16.27 -1.99
CA ASP A 126 27.82 -17.48 -2.70
C ASP A 126 26.90 -18.67 -2.40
N LEU A 127 26.59 -18.94 -1.13
CA LEU A 127 25.63 -19.96 -0.70
C LEU A 127 24.24 -19.75 -1.34
N VAL A 128 23.78 -18.49 -1.40
CA VAL A 128 22.47 -18.17 -1.98
C VAL A 128 22.47 -18.21 -3.51
N ARG A 129 23.60 -17.90 -4.16
CA ARG A 129 23.81 -18.09 -5.60
C ARG A 129 23.84 -19.57 -5.98
N GLU A 130 24.36 -20.46 -5.13
CA GLU A 130 24.24 -21.92 -5.31
C GLU A 130 22.77 -22.40 -5.36
N LYS A 131 21.84 -21.69 -4.69
CA LYS A 131 20.39 -21.97 -4.74
C LYS A 131 19.67 -21.39 -5.96
N GLY A 132 20.35 -20.66 -6.84
CA GLY A 132 19.79 -20.07 -8.06
C GLY A 132 19.41 -18.58 -7.99
N PHE A 133 19.67 -17.88 -6.88
CA PHE A 133 19.38 -16.44 -6.73
C PHE A 133 20.61 -15.60 -7.09
N LYS A 134 20.67 -15.09 -8.33
CA LYS A 134 21.81 -14.34 -8.89
C LYS A 134 22.21 -13.13 -8.02
N GLY A 135 21.24 -12.44 -7.43
CA GLY A 135 21.39 -11.27 -6.57
C GLY A 135 21.72 -11.56 -5.10
N GLY A 136 22.01 -12.81 -4.75
CA GLY A 136 22.45 -13.19 -3.40
C GLY A 136 21.35 -13.08 -2.33
N PHE A 137 21.77 -12.92 -1.08
CA PHE A 137 20.88 -13.04 0.09
C PHE A 137 19.74 -12.00 0.12
N TRP A 138 20.00 -10.80 -0.42
CA TRP A 138 18.97 -9.77 -0.55
C TRP A 138 17.82 -10.21 -1.45
N GLU A 139 18.12 -10.79 -2.62
CA GLU A 139 17.12 -11.22 -3.61
C GLU A 139 16.22 -12.30 -3.02
N LEU A 140 16.83 -13.30 -2.36
CA LEU A 140 16.15 -14.39 -1.67
C LEU A 140 15.11 -13.92 -0.65
N ILE A 141 15.44 -12.93 0.19
CA ILE A 141 14.54 -12.49 1.27
C ILE A 141 13.56 -11.37 0.86
N ARG A 142 13.82 -10.66 -0.25
CA ARG A 142 13.00 -9.54 -0.73
C ARG A 142 11.49 -9.83 -0.76
N PRO A 143 10.99 -10.90 -1.43
CA PRO A 143 9.54 -11.14 -1.53
C PRO A 143 8.88 -11.46 -0.19
N PHE A 144 9.61 -12.08 0.74
CA PHE A 144 9.08 -12.47 2.05
C PHE A 144 8.91 -11.28 3.01
N GLY A 145 9.53 -10.12 2.72
CA GLY A 145 9.32 -8.89 3.49
C GLY A 145 7.97 -8.22 3.23
N GLU A 146 7.37 -8.42 2.06
CA GLU A 146 6.26 -7.58 1.58
C GLU A 146 4.91 -7.83 2.29
N SER A 147 4.79 -8.99 2.94
CA SER A 147 3.62 -9.40 3.74
C SER A 147 4.07 -10.30 4.89
N ILE A 148 4.02 -9.77 6.11
CA ILE A 148 4.45 -10.48 7.32
C ILE A 148 3.36 -11.50 7.69
N PRO A 149 3.67 -12.80 7.83
CA PRO A 149 2.67 -13.82 8.06
C PRO A 149 2.03 -13.66 9.44
N GLY A 150 0.72 -13.41 9.48
CA GLY A 150 -0.09 -13.33 10.69
C GLY A 150 0.01 -11.99 11.45
N LYS A 151 -0.93 -11.77 12.37
CA LYS A 151 -1.14 -10.48 13.05
C LYS A 151 0.12 -9.93 13.74
N VAL A 152 0.41 -8.66 13.51
CA VAL A 152 1.51 -7.88 14.09
C VAL A 152 0.93 -6.77 14.96
N VAL A 153 1.33 -6.68 16.24
CA VAL A 153 0.81 -5.68 17.18
C VAL A 153 1.70 -4.44 17.18
N ILE A 154 1.08 -3.27 17.03
CA ILE A 154 1.73 -1.96 17.05
C ILE A 154 1.07 -1.08 18.11
N ARG A 155 1.87 -0.32 18.85
CA ARG A 155 1.43 0.67 19.84
C ARG A 155 1.49 2.08 19.25
N ASP A 156 0.39 2.82 19.39
CA ASP A 156 0.35 4.24 19.03
C ASP A 156 0.98 5.12 20.13
N SER A 157 1.14 6.42 19.84
CA SER A 157 1.76 7.38 20.76
C SER A 157 0.97 7.67 22.03
N VAL A 158 -0.26 7.17 22.17
CA VAL A 158 -1.06 7.21 23.42
C VAL A 158 -1.10 5.86 24.14
N GLY A 159 -0.30 4.88 23.69
CA GLY A 159 -0.18 3.55 24.29
C GLY A 159 -1.26 2.55 23.87
N SER A 160 -2.13 2.90 22.92
CA SER A 160 -3.15 1.98 22.41
C SER A 160 -2.49 0.94 21.51
N SER A 161 -2.65 -0.35 21.86
CA SER A 161 -2.15 -1.47 21.05
C SER A 161 -3.20 -1.90 20.03
N ARG A 162 -2.83 -1.99 18.75
CA ARG A 162 -3.68 -2.51 17.66
C ARG A 162 -2.92 -3.55 16.86
N GLY A 163 -3.60 -4.63 16.47
CA GLY A 163 -3.02 -5.70 15.64
C GLY A 163 -3.43 -5.55 14.18
N TRP A 164 -2.45 -5.67 13.28
CA TRP A 164 -2.59 -5.52 11.83
C TRP A 164 -2.13 -6.79 11.12
N GLU A 165 -2.77 -7.15 10.02
CA GLU A 165 -2.50 -8.40 9.28
C GLU A 165 -1.86 -8.12 7.90
N ASP A 166 -1.89 -6.87 7.45
CA ASP A 166 -1.39 -6.35 6.18
C ASP A 166 -0.05 -5.57 6.35
N TYR A 167 0.75 -5.91 7.36
CA TYR A 167 2.04 -5.26 7.59
C TYR A 167 3.14 -5.86 6.70
N GLY A 168 4.13 -5.06 6.33
CA GLY A 168 5.24 -5.45 5.45
C GLY A 168 6.43 -4.50 5.59
N VAL A 169 7.61 -4.94 5.15
CA VAL A 169 8.87 -4.18 5.07
C VAL A 169 9.50 -4.32 3.67
N ARG A 170 10.41 -3.42 3.31
CA ARG A 170 11.12 -3.42 2.02
C ARG A 170 12.59 -3.77 2.24
N PHE A 171 13.01 -4.94 1.80
CA PHE A 171 14.43 -5.29 1.77
C PHE A 171 15.11 -4.67 0.56
N VAL A 172 16.19 -3.94 0.81
CA VAL A 172 16.96 -3.22 -0.22
C VAL A 172 18.44 -3.54 -0.06
N ASP A 173 19.12 -3.88 -1.15
CA ASP A 173 20.57 -4.08 -1.16
C ASP A 173 21.28 -2.72 -1.02
N LEU A 174 21.90 -2.47 0.13
CA LEU A 174 22.67 -1.25 0.36
C LEU A 174 24.16 -1.38 -0.02
N GLY A 175 24.62 -2.59 -0.35
CA GLY A 175 25.94 -2.84 -0.93
C GLY A 175 25.99 -2.52 -2.43
N GLY A 176 24.86 -2.67 -3.12
CA GLY A 176 24.67 -2.36 -4.54
C GLY A 176 24.65 -0.87 -4.84
N ARG A 177 25.55 -0.43 -5.74
CA ARG A 177 25.74 0.97 -6.17
C ARG A 177 24.52 1.65 -6.84
N GLN A 178 23.43 0.93 -7.12
CA GLN A 178 22.32 1.42 -7.95
C GLN A 178 21.25 2.26 -7.22
N GLN A 179 21.15 2.20 -5.88
CA GLN A 179 19.99 2.78 -5.19
C GLN A 179 20.05 4.28 -4.91
N PHE A 180 21.26 4.85 -4.85
CA PHE A 180 21.44 6.29 -4.74
C PHE A 180 21.74 6.83 -6.15
N PRO A 181 20.89 7.72 -6.71
CA PRO A 181 21.08 8.19 -8.08
C PRO A 181 22.42 8.93 -8.21
N ALA A 182 23.38 8.27 -8.86
CA ALA A 182 24.66 8.84 -9.23
C ALA A 182 24.48 9.75 -10.45
N GLY A 183 23.96 10.95 -10.22
CA GLY A 183 23.73 11.94 -11.27
C GLY A 183 22.49 11.65 -12.14
N PRO A 184 22.29 12.43 -13.22
CA PRO A 184 21.10 12.40 -14.06
C PRO A 184 21.17 11.37 -15.22
N ASP A 185 22.03 10.36 -15.12
CA ASP A 185 22.53 9.63 -16.30
C ASP A 185 21.76 8.35 -16.69
N THR A 186 20.71 7.95 -15.96
CA THR A 186 19.66 7.07 -16.51
C THR A 186 18.62 7.94 -17.23
N GLY A 187 18.96 8.35 -18.46
CA GLY A 187 18.29 9.41 -19.24
C GLY A 187 16.85 9.15 -19.73
N GLN A 188 16.03 8.40 -19.00
CA GLN A 188 14.60 8.24 -19.26
C GLN A 188 13.75 8.85 -18.13
N ASN A 189 12.67 9.53 -18.50
CA ASN A 189 11.71 10.09 -17.54
C ASN A 189 11.04 8.95 -16.76
N PRO A 190 11.02 8.95 -15.41
CA PRO A 190 10.37 7.89 -14.63
C PRO A 190 8.87 7.71 -14.93
N LEU A 191 8.19 8.77 -15.41
CA LEU A 191 6.80 8.69 -15.85
C LEU A 191 6.64 8.06 -17.25
N ALA A 192 7.66 8.15 -18.11
CA ALA A 192 7.68 7.43 -19.38
C ALA A 192 7.95 5.93 -19.16
N GLN A 193 8.85 5.58 -18.24
CA GLN A 193 9.06 4.17 -17.84
C GLN A 193 7.81 3.57 -17.18
N LEU A 194 7.09 4.35 -16.37
CA LEU A 194 5.79 3.94 -15.83
C LEU A 194 4.80 3.60 -16.94
N GLU A 195 4.69 4.44 -17.96
CA GLU A 195 3.83 4.21 -19.13
C GLU A 195 4.25 2.96 -19.94
N GLU A 196 5.54 2.80 -20.20
CA GLU A 196 6.12 1.65 -20.91
C GLU A 196 5.83 0.31 -20.19
N VAL A 197 5.83 0.31 -18.85
CA VAL A 197 5.45 -0.86 -18.05
C VAL A 197 3.96 -1.18 -18.16
N LEU A 198 3.08 -0.18 -18.33
CA LEU A 198 1.64 -0.42 -18.55
C LEU A 198 1.39 -1.03 -19.93
N ASP A 199 2.06 -0.50 -20.95
CA ASP A 199 1.94 -0.91 -22.35
C ASP A 199 2.28 -2.41 -22.50
N ARG A 200 3.46 -2.81 -21.99
CA ARG A 200 3.88 -4.22 -21.97
C ARG A 200 2.95 -5.14 -21.17
N GLN A 201 2.30 -4.63 -20.12
CA GLN A 201 1.34 -5.42 -19.32
C GLN A 201 -0.01 -5.57 -20.02
N LEU A 202 -0.42 -4.60 -20.84
CA LEU A 202 -1.58 -4.72 -21.72
C LEU A 202 -1.32 -5.74 -22.83
N ASP A 203 -0.16 -5.68 -23.47
CA ASP A 203 0.19 -6.60 -24.57
C ASP A 203 0.33 -8.05 -24.07
N ALA A 204 1.00 -8.26 -22.93
CA ALA A 204 1.09 -9.58 -22.30
C ALA A 204 -0.29 -10.12 -21.85
N ALA A 205 -1.24 -9.24 -21.50
CA ALA A 205 -2.61 -9.66 -21.23
C ALA A 205 -3.32 -10.09 -22.51
N ASP A 206 -3.18 -9.36 -23.61
CA ASP A 206 -3.79 -9.70 -24.90
C ASP A 206 -3.28 -11.03 -25.48
N GLU A 207 -1.98 -11.35 -25.33
CA GLU A 207 -1.42 -12.66 -25.72
C GLU A 207 -2.08 -13.84 -24.98
N LEU A 208 -2.39 -13.67 -23.68
CA LEU A 208 -3.06 -14.69 -22.86
C LEU A 208 -4.56 -14.82 -23.18
N LEU A 209 -5.18 -13.80 -23.78
CA LEU A 209 -6.62 -13.76 -24.12
C LEU A 209 -6.99 -14.54 -25.39
N GLY A 210 -6.02 -15.22 -26.03
CA GLY A 210 -6.29 -16.24 -27.06
C GLY A 210 -7.13 -17.44 -26.57
N VAL A 211 -7.33 -17.57 -25.25
CA VAL A 211 -8.26 -18.53 -24.62
C VAL A 211 -9.52 -17.79 -24.15
N PRO A 212 -10.75 -18.29 -24.42
CA PRO A 212 -11.99 -17.57 -24.12
C PRO A 212 -12.32 -17.52 -22.62
N LEU A 213 -11.69 -16.59 -21.90
CA LEU A 213 -11.96 -16.27 -20.51
C LEU A 213 -13.22 -15.39 -20.36
N ARG A 214 -13.79 -15.39 -19.14
CA ARG A 214 -15.06 -14.71 -18.85
C ARG A 214 -14.82 -13.21 -18.60
N PRO A 215 -15.74 -12.31 -19.01
CA PRO A 215 -15.58 -10.85 -18.83
C PRO A 215 -15.34 -10.37 -17.39
N LYS A 216 -15.60 -11.19 -16.37
CA LYS A 216 -15.38 -10.84 -14.95
C LYS A 216 -13.91 -10.77 -14.54
N ASP A 217 -13.03 -11.46 -15.26
CA ASP A 217 -11.60 -11.51 -14.92
C ASP A 217 -10.82 -10.32 -15.53
N LEU A 218 -11.46 -9.58 -16.44
CA LEU A 218 -10.92 -8.43 -17.21
C LEU A 218 -11.26 -7.05 -16.63
N ALA A 219 -11.73 -6.98 -15.38
CA ALA A 219 -12.21 -5.74 -14.82
C ALA A 219 -11.10 -4.66 -14.76
N THR A 220 -11.43 -3.40 -15.09
CA THR A 220 -10.53 -2.23 -14.94
C THR A 220 -9.78 -2.14 -13.59
N PRO A 221 -10.38 -2.46 -12.42
CA PRO A 221 -9.74 -2.23 -11.13
C PRO A 221 -8.35 -2.86 -10.95
N PRO A 222 -8.08 -4.13 -11.35
CA PRO A 222 -6.74 -4.70 -11.48
C PRO A 222 -5.68 -3.79 -12.15
N LEU A 223 -5.94 -3.29 -13.37
CA LEU A 223 -4.94 -2.52 -14.12
C LEU A 223 -4.65 -1.17 -13.47
N TYR A 224 -5.68 -0.46 -13.00
CA TYR A 224 -5.47 0.76 -12.23
C TYR A 224 -4.73 0.52 -10.91
N LYS A 225 -5.01 -0.60 -10.22
CA LYS A 225 -4.30 -0.99 -9.00
C LYS A 225 -2.81 -1.24 -9.29
N PHE A 226 -2.51 -1.88 -10.41
CA PHE A 226 -1.14 -2.08 -10.88
C PHE A 226 -0.45 -0.73 -11.19
N TYR A 227 -1.08 0.15 -11.97
CA TYR A 227 -0.61 1.52 -12.23
C TYR A 227 -0.27 2.29 -10.95
N LEU A 228 -1.17 2.29 -9.97
CA LEU A 228 -0.95 2.96 -8.69
C LEU A 228 0.22 2.34 -7.91
N ARG A 229 0.39 1.01 -7.96
CA ARG A 229 1.53 0.32 -7.33
C ARG A 229 2.86 0.70 -7.99
N GLN A 230 2.91 0.76 -9.32
CA GLN A 230 4.11 1.15 -10.07
C GLN A 230 4.49 2.61 -9.79
N LEU A 231 3.52 3.54 -9.85
CA LEU A 231 3.72 4.95 -9.49
C LEU A 231 4.28 5.15 -8.07
N LEU A 232 3.76 4.38 -7.10
CA LEU A 232 4.25 4.42 -5.71
C LEU A 232 5.61 3.71 -5.53
N SER A 233 6.02 2.90 -6.50
CA SER A 233 7.32 2.22 -6.55
C SER A 233 8.39 3.01 -7.31
N THR A 234 8.01 4.05 -8.06
CA THR A 234 8.92 4.97 -8.78
C THR A 234 9.84 5.80 -7.87
N ALA A 235 9.46 6.03 -6.60
CA ALA A 235 10.22 6.89 -5.69
C ALA A 235 11.52 6.22 -5.16
N SER A 236 12.66 6.81 -5.49
CA SER A 236 13.98 6.48 -4.92
C SER A 236 14.24 7.22 -3.59
N ALA A 237 15.32 6.86 -2.89
CA ALA A 237 15.70 7.47 -1.63
C ALA A 237 16.08 8.95 -1.80
N ALA A 238 15.38 9.83 -1.07
CA ALA A 238 15.52 11.28 -1.17
C ALA A 238 15.78 11.92 0.20
N PRO A 239 16.39 13.12 0.27
CA PRO A 239 16.66 13.79 1.55
C PRO A 239 15.40 14.37 2.23
N HIS A 240 14.30 14.57 1.50
CA HIS A 240 13.14 15.35 1.94
C HIS A 240 12.01 14.53 2.60
N GLU A 241 12.10 13.21 2.52
CA GLU A 241 11.23 12.23 3.17
C GLU A 241 12.06 11.01 3.59
N THR A 242 11.67 10.33 4.67
CA THR A 242 12.48 9.21 5.22
C THR A 242 11.86 7.83 5.03
N PHE A 243 10.84 7.68 4.18
CA PHE A 243 10.21 6.37 3.92
C PHE A 243 11.16 5.34 3.32
N ARG A 244 12.03 5.80 2.41
CA ARG A 244 13.09 5.01 1.77
C ARG A 244 14.42 5.06 2.52
N HIS A 245 14.47 5.62 3.74
CA HIS A 245 15.67 5.58 4.58
C HIS A 245 15.65 4.28 5.40
N PRO A 246 16.80 3.59 5.58
CA PRO A 246 16.87 2.41 6.43
C PRO A 246 16.40 2.68 7.87
N VAL A 247 15.35 1.98 8.28
CA VAL A 247 14.91 1.89 9.67
C VAL A 247 15.78 0.88 10.43
N ALA A 248 16.11 -0.21 9.73
CA ALA A 248 16.96 -1.29 10.19
C ALA A 248 17.90 -1.77 9.08
N SER A 249 18.86 -2.60 9.46
CA SER A 249 19.74 -3.31 8.55
C SER A 249 20.01 -4.72 9.03
N VAL A 250 19.94 -5.67 8.10
CA VAL A 250 20.31 -7.07 8.26
C VAL A 250 21.77 -7.23 7.82
N ILE A 251 22.61 -7.73 8.72
CA ILE A 251 24.02 -8.06 8.45
C ILE A 251 24.14 -9.58 8.50
N ALA A 252 24.40 -10.23 7.37
CA ALA A 252 24.35 -11.69 7.23
C ALA A 252 25.75 -12.28 6.97
N ILE A 253 26.06 -13.38 7.66
CA ILE A 253 27.25 -14.23 7.46
C ILE A 253 26.84 -15.71 7.34
N SER A 254 27.62 -16.53 6.63
CA SER A 254 27.39 -17.97 6.57
C SER A 254 28.12 -18.70 7.71
N SER A 255 27.65 -19.90 8.08
CA SER A 255 28.42 -20.88 8.86
C SER A 255 29.72 -21.31 8.15
N ARG A 256 29.79 -21.17 6.82
CA ARG A 256 31.01 -21.36 6.01
C ARG A 256 32.11 -20.32 6.27
N ASN A 257 31.82 -19.23 7.00
CA ASN A 257 32.77 -18.15 7.22
C ASN A 257 33.90 -18.57 8.20
N THR A 258 35.16 -18.42 7.79
CA THR A 258 36.33 -18.82 8.59
C THR A 258 36.68 -17.85 9.73
N ALA A 259 36.18 -16.61 9.69
CA ALA A 259 36.49 -15.55 10.66
C ALA A 259 35.24 -14.72 11.05
N PRO A 260 34.15 -15.36 11.50
CA PRO A 260 32.81 -14.76 11.51
C PRO A 260 32.70 -13.50 12.37
N LEU A 261 33.33 -13.48 13.55
CA LEU A 261 33.32 -12.30 14.44
C LEU A 261 34.17 -11.14 13.89
N GLU A 262 35.14 -11.42 13.00
CA GLU A 262 35.92 -10.38 12.33
C GLU A 262 35.17 -9.84 11.12
N THR A 263 34.63 -10.71 10.26
CA THR A 263 33.77 -10.32 9.13
C THR A 263 32.59 -9.46 9.58
N LEU A 264 31.94 -9.80 10.70
CA LEU A 264 30.86 -8.98 11.27
C LEU A 264 31.33 -7.58 11.73
N ARG A 265 32.56 -7.45 12.24
CA ARG A 265 33.16 -6.15 12.61
C ARG A 265 33.54 -5.34 11.37
N GLN A 266 34.04 -6.00 10.33
CA GLN A 266 34.35 -5.37 9.03
C GLN A 266 33.07 -4.86 8.37
N LEU A 267 32.04 -5.69 8.22
CA LEU A 267 30.72 -5.27 7.72
C LEU A 267 30.11 -4.11 8.55
N TYR A 268 30.25 -4.13 9.88
CA TYR A 268 29.85 -2.98 10.71
C TYR A 268 30.66 -1.71 10.38
N ALA A 269 31.98 -1.83 10.21
CA ALA A 269 32.86 -0.71 9.87
C ALA A 269 32.55 -0.14 8.47
N ASP A 270 32.28 -1.00 7.48
CA ASP A 270 31.98 -0.59 6.11
C ASP A 270 30.69 0.23 6.02
N THR A 271 29.66 -0.16 6.77
CA THR A 271 28.37 0.55 6.82
C THR A 271 28.42 1.88 7.59
N SER A 272 29.50 2.15 8.33
CA SER A 272 29.67 3.36 9.14
C SER A 272 30.73 4.32 8.57
N ASN A 273 31.84 3.80 8.06
CA ASN A 273 33.01 4.58 7.64
C ASN A 273 33.62 4.15 6.29
N GLY A 274 33.17 3.05 5.67
CA GLY A 274 33.73 2.52 4.42
C GLY A 274 32.90 2.84 3.17
N ASP A 275 33.17 2.10 2.09
CA ASP A 275 32.59 2.32 0.75
C ASP A 275 31.08 2.04 0.68
N ARG A 276 30.51 1.36 1.68
CA ARG A 276 29.07 1.08 1.84
C ARG A 276 28.36 2.10 2.75
N ARG A 277 28.97 3.25 3.01
CA ARG A 277 28.38 4.32 3.83
C ARG A 277 27.18 4.98 3.13
N LEU A 278 26.09 5.12 3.88
CA LEU A 278 24.89 5.85 3.45
C LEU A 278 25.16 7.35 3.23
N PRO A 279 24.43 8.03 2.32
CA PRO A 279 24.56 9.46 2.10
C PRO A 279 24.39 10.31 3.36
N ASP A 280 25.10 11.45 3.43
CA ASP A 280 25.14 12.38 4.57
C ASP A 280 23.77 12.93 5.03
N TRP A 281 22.72 12.82 4.21
CA TRP A 281 21.35 13.20 4.54
C TRP A 281 20.52 12.07 5.18
N ILE A 282 21.03 10.84 5.22
CA ILE A 282 20.45 9.74 5.97
C ILE A 282 21.02 9.75 7.39
N HIS A 283 20.14 9.60 8.39
CA HIS A 283 20.56 9.49 9.78
C HIS A 283 21.37 8.20 10.00
N PRO A 284 22.63 8.27 10.49
CA PRO A 284 23.53 7.12 10.59
C PRO A 284 23.11 6.09 11.65
N GLU A 285 22.20 6.47 12.55
CA GLU A 285 21.60 5.56 13.53
C GLU A 285 20.33 4.91 12.98
N TYR A 286 20.43 3.61 12.75
CA TYR A 286 19.38 2.65 12.42
C TYR A 286 19.63 1.35 13.19
N LEU A 287 18.60 0.52 13.36
CA LEU A 287 18.70 -0.77 14.04
C LEU A 287 19.62 -1.72 13.23
N ARG A 288 20.53 -2.43 13.89
CA ARG A 288 21.34 -3.49 13.26
C ARG A 288 20.91 -4.83 13.80
N TYR A 289 20.71 -5.79 12.90
CA TYR A 289 20.23 -7.13 13.21
C TYR A 289 21.11 -8.16 12.50
N TYR A 290 21.66 -9.12 13.24
CA TYR A 290 22.72 -10.01 12.76
C TYR A 290 22.19 -11.40 12.44
N VAL A 291 22.43 -11.90 11.23
CA VAL A 291 21.94 -13.22 10.80
C VAL A 291 23.12 -14.15 10.55
N LEU A 292 23.11 -15.31 11.20
CA LEU A 292 23.97 -16.43 10.83
C LEU A 292 23.16 -17.37 9.94
N VAL A 293 23.59 -17.54 8.70
CA VAL A 293 23.00 -18.46 7.72
C VAL A 293 23.70 -19.80 7.82
N HIS A 294 23.02 -20.79 8.40
CA HIS A 294 23.49 -22.16 8.53
C HIS A 294 23.17 -22.97 7.28
N ASP A 295 24.18 -23.60 6.69
CA ASP A 295 24.07 -24.56 5.59
C ASP A 295 23.68 -25.96 6.13
N GLU A 296 22.38 -26.26 6.10
CA GLU A 296 21.79 -27.50 6.63
C GLU A 296 22.31 -28.77 5.92
N ASP A 297 22.82 -28.65 4.69
CA ASP A 297 23.28 -29.80 3.90
C ASP A 297 24.78 -30.11 4.11
N ARG A 298 25.57 -29.17 4.68
CA ARG A 298 27.05 -29.28 4.72
C ARG A 298 27.69 -29.03 6.09
N ASP A 299 27.09 -28.22 6.95
CA ASP A 299 27.71 -27.75 8.19
C ASP A 299 27.11 -28.43 9.44
N ASP A 300 27.85 -28.43 10.55
CA ASP A 300 27.36 -28.92 11.84
C ASP A 300 26.51 -27.82 12.56
N ILE A 301 25.25 -28.15 12.83
CA ILE A 301 24.33 -27.31 13.60
C ILE A 301 24.83 -27.05 15.03
N ALA A 302 25.59 -27.96 15.63
CA ALA A 302 26.14 -27.79 16.98
C ALA A 302 27.23 -26.71 17.03
N GLU A 303 28.14 -26.67 16.04
CA GLU A 303 29.12 -25.59 15.90
C GLU A 303 28.46 -24.27 15.51
N SER A 304 27.50 -24.30 14.60
CA SER A 304 26.72 -23.11 14.21
C SER A 304 25.95 -22.52 15.40
N THR A 305 25.42 -23.35 16.29
CA THR A 305 24.76 -22.93 17.54
C THR A 305 25.75 -22.31 18.53
N LYS A 306 26.95 -22.89 18.68
CA LYS A 306 28.02 -22.30 19.51
C LYS A 306 28.44 -20.93 18.99
N LEU A 307 28.60 -20.78 17.67
CA LEU A 307 28.92 -19.51 17.02
C LEU A 307 27.80 -18.48 17.22
N TYR A 308 26.54 -18.88 17.05
CA TYR A 308 25.37 -18.02 17.28
C TYR A 308 25.32 -17.50 18.72
N ASP A 309 25.61 -18.35 19.72
CA ASP A 309 25.69 -17.91 21.12
C ASP A 309 26.90 -17.00 21.40
N GLN A 310 28.00 -17.13 20.67
CA GLN A 310 29.09 -16.14 20.71
C GLN A 310 28.67 -14.80 20.09
N MET A 311 27.92 -14.82 18.98
CA MET A 311 27.37 -13.61 18.36
C MET A 311 26.43 -12.86 19.32
N LYS A 312 25.49 -13.56 19.98
CA LYS A 312 24.60 -12.97 21.01
C LYS A 312 25.38 -12.23 22.10
N ARG A 313 26.47 -12.83 22.59
CA ARG A 313 27.30 -12.25 23.66
C ARG A 313 28.05 -10.99 23.21
N HIS A 314 28.42 -10.90 21.93
CA HIS A 314 29.18 -9.77 21.38
C HIS A 314 28.30 -8.63 20.84
N PHE A 315 27.18 -8.97 20.20
CA PHE A 315 26.36 -8.04 19.42
C PHE A 315 24.95 -7.81 20.01
N GLY A 316 24.57 -8.54 21.06
CA GLY A 316 23.28 -8.41 21.74
C GLY A 316 22.19 -9.33 21.18
N LEU A 317 20.94 -9.04 21.54
CA LEU A 317 19.79 -9.91 21.27
C LEU A 317 19.16 -9.73 19.87
N HIS A 318 19.60 -8.74 19.09
CA HIS A 318 19.12 -8.51 17.72
C HIS A 318 19.87 -9.42 16.74
N CYS A 319 19.60 -10.72 16.81
CA CYS A 319 20.22 -11.71 15.96
C CYS A 319 19.33 -12.92 15.71
N HIS A 320 19.58 -13.64 14.61
CA HIS A 320 18.88 -14.87 14.25
C HIS A 320 19.84 -15.94 13.69
N LEU A 321 19.47 -17.20 13.86
CA LEU A 321 20.12 -18.36 13.22
C LEU A 321 19.16 -18.85 12.13
N LEU A 322 19.39 -18.42 10.89
CA LEU A 322 18.58 -18.83 9.74
C LEU A 322 19.16 -20.12 9.17
N ARG A 323 18.37 -21.19 9.17
CA ARG A 323 18.77 -22.49 8.61
C ARG A 323 18.23 -22.60 7.19
N LEU A 324 19.10 -22.86 6.22
CA LEU A 324 18.76 -23.04 4.81
C LEU A 324 19.52 -24.26 4.28
N ARG A 325 18.90 -25.02 3.39
CA ARG A 325 19.64 -25.95 2.52
C ARG A 325 20.57 -25.16 1.58
N SER A 326 21.70 -25.68 1.16
CA SER A 326 22.48 -25.12 0.04
C SER A 326 22.08 -25.70 -1.32
N MET A 327 21.38 -26.83 -1.34
CA MET A 327 20.82 -27.38 -2.58
C MET A 327 19.82 -26.42 -3.24
N GLN A 328 19.88 -26.36 -4.58
CA GLN A 328 18.85 -25.75 -5.43
C GLN A 328 17.61 -26.66 -5.41
N CYS A 329 16.43 -26.07 -5.24
CA CYS A 329 15.16 -26.77 -5.28
C CYS A 329 14.60 -26.75 -6.71
N VAL A 330 14.08 -27.89 -7.16
CA VAL A 330 13.46 -28.08 -8.47
C VAL A 330 11.98 -28.44 -8.31
N VAL A 331 11.18 -28.18 -9.35
CA VAL A 331 9.71 -28.41 -9.36
C VAL A 331 9.33 -29.88 -9.11
N THR A 332 10.26 -30.80 -9.31
CA THR A 332 10.07 -32.25 -9.07
C THR A 332 10.35 -32.68 -7.64
N ASP A 333 10.82 -31.80 -6.74
CA ASP A 333 11.04 -32.15 -5.33
C ASP A 333 9.69 -32.16 -4.57
N ASP A 334 9.47 -33.18 -3.74
CA ASP A 334 8.22 -33.39 -3.00
C ASP A 334 7.81 -32.21 -2.09
N ASP A 335 8.80 -31.49 -1.53
CA ASP A 335 8.63 -30.32 -0.65
C ASP A 335 8.89 -28.98 -1.39
N SER A 336 8.75 -28.93 -2.72
CA SER A 336 9.00 -27.71 -3.51
C SER A 336 7.83 -26.71 -3.46
N ALA A 337 8.17 -25.44 -3.22
CA ALA A 337 7.22 -24.34 -3.22
C ALA A 337 7.71 -23.18 -4.12
N PRO A 338 6.84 -22.58 -4.95
CA PRO A 338 7.21 -21.43 -5.77
C PRO A 338 7.52 -20.22 -4.88
N VAL A 339 8.61 -19.52 -5.17
CA VAL A 339 8.96 -18.27 -4.49
C VAL A 339 7.84 -17.23 -4.73
N PRO A 340 7.40 -16.48 -3.70
CA PRO A 340 6.42 -15.42 -3.90
C PRO A 340 6.97 -14.33 -4.83
N GLN A 341 6.15 -13.82 -5.74
CA GLN A 341 6.55 -12.68 -6.57
C GLN A 341 6.70 -11.41 -5.72
N CYS A 342 7.70 -10.57 -6.04
CA CYS A 342 7.76 -9.22 -5.49
C CYS A 342 6.69 -8.35 -6.17
N GLU A 343 5.71 -7.87 -5.41
CA GLU A 343 4.73 -6.91 -5.93
C GLU A 343 5.36 -5.51 -6.10
N TRP A 344 6.40 -5.17 -5.32
CA TRP A 344 6.95 -3.80 -5.21
C TRP A 344 8.32 -3.68 -5.88
N LEU A 345 8.32 -3.97 -7.16
CA LEU A 345 9.37 -3.59 -8.11
C LEU A 345 9.12 -2.16 -8.60
N SER A 346 10.18 -1.38 -8.81
CA SER A 346 10.10 -0.10 -9.52
C SER A 346 9.87 -0.32 -11.03
N PRO A 347 9.37 0.68 -11.78
CA PRO A 347 9.19 0.55 -13.22
C PRO A 347 10.47 0.12 -13.96
N SER A 348 11.62 0.69 -13.59
CA SER A 348 12.92 0.34 -14.20
C SER A 348 13.35 -1.11 -13.92
N GLU A 349 13.07 -1.63 -12.71
CA GLU A 349 13.29 -3.04 -12.38
C GLU A 349 12.36 -3.95 -13.18
N HIS A 350 11.06 -3.59 -13.33
CA HIS A 350 10.10 -4.34 -14.15
C HIS A 350 10.56 -4.48 -15.61
N LEU A 351 10.94 -3.36 -16.24
CA LEU A 351 11.43 -3.35 -17.62
C LEU A 351 12.70 -4.20 -17.77
N THR A 352 13.57 -4.20 -16.75
CA THR A 352 14.80 -5.01 -16.76
C THR A 352 14.50 -6.51 -16.60
N SER A 353 13.61 -6.88 -15.67
CA SER A 353 13.27 -8.28 -15.41
C SER A 353 12.55 -8.96 -16.57
N GLN A 354 11.81 -8.21 -17.39
CA GLN A 354 11.16 -8.72 -18.59
C GLN A 354 12.10 -8.83 -19.80
N ASN A 355 13.31 -8.27 -19.74
CA ASN A 355 14.25 -8.23 -20.86
C ASN A 355 15.32 -9.37 -20.82
N GLU A 356 15.33 -10.26 -19.82
CA GLU A 356 16.20 -11.45 -19.91
C GLU A 356 15.69 -12.40 -21.02
N PRO A 357 16.55 -12.89 -21.92
CA PRO A 357 16.12 -13.54 -23.15
C PRO A 357 15.46 -14.90 -22.90
N LEU A 358 14.32 -15.12 -23.56
CA LEU A 358 13.56 -16.36 -23.62
C LEU A 358 14.38 -17.49 -24.27
N VAL A 359 15.13 -18.24 -23.47
CA VAL A 359 15.72 -19.53 -23.88
C VAL A 359 14.72 -20.64 -23.55
N GLU A 360 13.96 -21.02 -24.58
CA GLU A 360 13.23 -22.28 -24.81
C GLU A 360 12.42 -22.92 -23.65
N LEU A 361 11.09 -23.03 -23.90
CA LEU A 361 10.11 -23.96 -23.31
C LEU A 361 9.46 -23.67 -21.94
N ASP A 362 8.29 -23.00 -22.02
CA ASP A 362 7.03 -23.41 -21.39
C ASP A 362 6.95 -23.55 -19.85
N THR A 363 7.85 -22.89 -19.12
CA THR A 363 7.67 -22.65 -17.68
C THR A 363 7.99 -21.20 -17.33
N GLU A 364 7.14 -20.56 -16.52
CA GLU A 364 7.51 -19.31 -15.86
C GLU A 364 8.83 -19.54 -15.11
N TYR A 365 9.85 -18.71 -15.35
CA TYR A 365 11.13 -18.72 -14.63
C TYR A 365 10.99 -18.20 -13.18
N ARG A 366 10.08 -18.85 -12.43
CA ARG A 366 9.85 -18.60 -11.02
C ARG A 366 10.79 -19.52 -10.24
N PRO A 367 11.75 -19.00 -9.46
CA PRO A 367 12.58 -19.86 -8.62
C PRO A 367 11.71 -20.62 -7.61
N TYR A 368 12.12 -21.84 -7.29
CA TYR A 368 11.49 -22.67 -6.25
C TYR A 368 12.40 -22.71 -5.02
N LEU A 369 11.77 -22.85 -3.86
CA LEU A 369 12.45 -23.10 -2.60
C LEU A 369 11.80 -24.31 -1.94
N PHE A 370 12.57 -25.01 -1.12
CA PHE A 370 11.99 -25.98 -0.21
C PHE A 370 11.07 -25.28 0.79
N ASP A 371 9.94 -25.91 1.13
CA ASP A 371 9.00 -25.39 2.14
C ASP A 371 9.67 -25.17 3.51
N SER A 372 10.69 -25.98 3.84
CA SER A 372 11.56 -25.78 5.02
C SER A 372 12.23 -24.41 5.03
N ASP A 373 12.82 -24.02 3.90
CA ASP A 373 13.60 -22.80 3.74
C ASP A 373 12.66 -21.59 3.68
N ALA A 374 11.55 -21.72 2.93
CA ALA A 374 10.51 -20.70 2.85
C ALA A 374 9.88 -20.44 4.23
N MET A 375 9.64 -21.47 5.04
CA MET A 375 9.16 -21.33 6.42
C MET A 375 10.21 -20.69 7.33
N ALA A 376 11.48 -21.10 7.25
CA ALA A 376 12.57 -20.52 8.02
C ALA A 376 12.72 -19.01 7.76
N ILE A 377 12.69 -18.60 6.49
CA ILE A 377 12.73 -17.18 6.08
C ILE A 377 11.51 -16.41 6.61
N ARG A 378 10.31 -16.99 6.53
CA ARG A 378 9.07 -16.39 7.09
C ARG A 378 9.14 -16.19 8.61
N VAL A 379 9.69 -17.15 9.35
CA VAL A 379 9.87 -17.07 10.81
C VAL A 379 10.89 -15.98 11.16
N PHE A 380 12.07 -16.00 10.52
CA PHE A 380 13.10 -14.98 10.67
C PHE A 380 12.55 -13.56 10.46
N ILE A 381 11.86 -13.31 9.34
CA ILE A 381 11.36 -11.98 8.99
C ILE A 381 10.25 -11.53 9.95
N ARG A 382 9.36 -12.46 10.39
CA ARG A 382 8.36 -12.16 11.41
C ARG A 382 9.01 -11.78 12.75
N GLU A 383 10.06 -12.48 13.16
CA GLU A 383 10.81 -12.18 14.39
C GLU A 383 11.49 -10.80 14.30
N LEU A 384 12.25 -10.56 13.23
CA LEU A 384 12.90 -9.29 12.92
C LEU A 384 11.93 -8.12 13.02
N VAL A 385 10.76 -8.22 12.36
CA VAL A 385 9.78 -7.13 12.31
C VAL A 385 9.07 -6.94 13.66
N ALA A 386 8.50 -8.01 14.22
CA ALA A 386 7.64 -7.90 15.40
C ALA A 386 8.41 -7.70 16.72
N GLN A 387 9.62 -8.26 16.84
CA GLN A 387 10.41 -8.19 18.08
C GLN A 387 11.48 -7.10 18.07
N SER A 388 11.93 -6.65 16.89
CA SER A 388 13.03 -5.68 16.79
C SER A 388 12.65 -4.39 16.06
N ILE A 389 12.18 -4.43 14.82
CA ILE A 389 11.93 -3.21 14.01
C ILE A 389 10.80 -2.35 14.60
N ILE A 390 9.65 -2.94 14.93
CA ILE A 390 8.51 -2.18 15.46
C ILE A 390 8.82 -1.60 16.85
N PRO A 391 9.30 -2.37 17.84
CA PRO A 391 9.71 -1.81 19.14
C PRO A 391 10.79 -0.73 19.02
N TYR A 392 11.72 -0.86 18.06
CA TYR A 392 12.71 0.18 17.78
C TYR A 392 12.05 1.48 17.29
N MET A 393 11.14 1.41 16.32
CA MET A 393 10.42 2.60 15.82
C MET A 393 9.55 3.22 16.92
N GLU A 394 8.79 2.42 17.68
CA GLU A 394 7.96 2.89 18.80
C GLU A 394 8.80 3.68 19.83
N ASN A 395 9.95 3.13 20.23
CA ASN A 395 10.86 3.77 21.16
C ASN A 395 11.44 5.09 20.60
N ARG A 396 11.84 5.11 19.32
CA ARG A 396 12.35 6.33 18.67
C ARG A 396 11.29 7.42 18.58
N VAL A 397 10.06 7.07 18.22
CA VAL A 397 8.94 8.01 18.19
C VAL A 397 8.65 8.57 19.58
N ALA A 398 8.65 7.75 20.63
CA ALA A 398 8.49 8.21 22.00
C ALA A 398 9.59 9.20 22.42
N ILE A 399 10.86 8.85 22.17
CA ILE A 399 12.03 9.68 22.50
C ILE A 399 11.99 11.02 21.76
N TRP A 400 11.78 11.03 20.44
CA TRP A 400 11.77 12.27 19.66
C TRP A 400 10.54 13.14 19.95
N ASN A 401 9.40 12.54 20.31
CA ASN A 401 8.20 13.29 20.68
C ASN A 401 8.40 14.02 22.00
N ASP A 402 9.03 13.39 23.00
CA ASP A 402 9.37 14.02 24.27
C ASP A 402 10.50 15.05 24.13
N GLN A 403 11.59 14.72 23.43
CA GLN A 403 12.79 15.57 23.38
C GLN A 403 12.68 16.76 22.42
N VAL A 404 11.98 16.61 21.29
CA VAL A 404 11.96 17.63 20.22
C VAL A 404 10.55 18.21 20.04
N ALA A 405 9.55 17.36 19.87
CA ALA A 405 8.21 17.81 19.50
C ALA A 405 7.46 18.51 20.65
N SER A 406 7.57 18.00 21.88
CA SER A 406 6.96 18.58 23.08
C SER A 406 7.39 20.04 23.30
N ARG A 407 8.69 20.32 23.13
CA ARG A 407 9.31 21.65 23.33
C ARG A 407 8.76 22.67 22.34
N ARG A 408 8.58 22.29 21.08
CA ARG A 408 7.98 23.15 20.03
C ARG A 408 6.48 23.37 20.25
N ARG A 409 5.74 22.33 20.64
CA ARG A 409 4.29 22.40 20.92
C ARG A 409 3.94 23.16 22.21
N GLY A 410 4.79 23.10 23.23
CA GLY A 410 4.46 23.52 24.60
C GLY A 410 4.59 25.02 24.91
N ILE A 411 5.66 25.67 24.47
CA ILE A 411 6.04 27.01 25.01
C ILE A 411 6.30 28.07 23.92
N SER A 412 6.87 27.70 22.76
CA SER A 412 7.25 28.66 21.71
C SER A 412 6.19 28.86 20.62
N GLY A 413 5.54 27.78 20.15
CA GLY A 413 4.67 27.81 18.98
C GLY A 413 3.40 28.67 19.07
N ARG A 414 2.95 29.05 20.28
CA ARG A 414 1.72 29.85 20.47
C ARG A 414 1.91 31.36 20.29
N PHE A 415 3.13 31.87 20.32
CA PHE A 415 3.38 33.33 20.31
C PHE A 415 3.94 33.88 18.99
N MET A 416 4.69 33.10 18.19
CA MET A 416 5.24 33.57 16.91
C MET A 416 4.26 33.54 15.71
N SER A 417 3.10 32.88 15.83
CA SER A 417 2.13 32.74 14.73
C SER A 417 1.04 33.83 14.72
N MET A 418 0.75 34.47 15.86
CA MET A 418 -0.33 35.46 15.97
C MET A 418 0.08 36.91 15.64
N SER A 419 1.36 37.29 15.75
CA SER A 419 1.79 38.67 15.50
C SER A 419 1.70 39.12 14.03
N ARG A 420 1.65 38.19 13.07
CA ARG A 420 1.54 38.49 11.63
C ARG A 420 0.11 38.69 11.11
N LYS A 421 -0.93 38.45 11.92
CA LYS A 421 -2.34 38.56 11.49
C LYS A 421 -3.01 39.89 11.86
N TRP A 422 -2.29 40.81 12.50
CA TRP A 422 -2.82 42.09 13.01
C TRP A 422 -1.96 43.33 12.65
N ALA A 423 -1.05 43.19 11.69
CA ALA A 423 -0.20 44.30 11.18
C ALA A 423 -0.48 44.57 9.69
N GLY A 424 -1.72 44.95 9.38
CA GLY A 424 -2.00 45.75 8.18
C GLY A 424 -1.67 47.21 8.47
N PHE A 425 -1.33 47.97 7.42
CA PHE A 425 -0.88 49.38 7.42
C PHE A 425 0.55 49.63 7.95
N GLY A 426 1.44 50.02 7.03
CA GLY A 426 2.80 50.49 7.34
C GLY A 426 3.80 50.26 6.21
N SER A 427 4.03 51.30 5.39
CA SER A 427 5.15 51.32 4.43
C SER A 427 6.45 51.78 5.11
N SER A 428 7.60 51.53 4.47
CA SER A 428 8.97 51.88 4.89
C SER A 428 9.57 50.95 5.97
N SER A 429 10.86 50.57 5.95
CA SER A 429 11.96 50.94 5.04
C SER A 429 12.84 49.73 4.70
N ARG A 430 13.61 49.84 3.61
CA ARG A 430 14.60 48.83 3.19
C ARG A 430 15.95 49.21 3.80
N SER A 431 16.54 48.36 4.62
CA SER A 431 17.98 48.38 4.90
C SER A 431 18.55 46.98 4.69
N GLY A 432 19.49 46.89 3.75
CA GLY A 432 20.09 45.62 3.36
C GLY A 432 21.23 45.24 4.30
N ILE A 433 21.11 44.07 4.91
CA ILE A 433 22.26 43.28 5.39
C ILE A 433 22.07 41.89 4.80
N ASN A 434 23.15 41.32 4.23
CA ASN A 434 23.19 39.93 3.76
C ASN A 434 23.13 38.96 4.96
N GLY A 435 21.96 38.82 5.58
CA GLY A 435 21.68 37.79 6.56
C GLY A 435 21.23 36.52 5.86
N SER A 436 22.01 35.45 5.99
CA SER A 436 21.56 34.09 5.68
C SER A 436 20.24 33.82 6.41
N GLY A 437 19.26 33.23 5.71
CA GLY A 437 17.99 32.85 6.33
C GLY A 437 18.26 31.92 7.52
N GLY A 438 17.79 32.29 8.71
CA GLY A 438 18.14 31.63 9.97
C GLY A 438 17.43 30.30 10.21
N GLY A 439 17.70 29.32 9.36
CA GLY A 439 17.23 27.94 9.47
C GLY A 439 18.36 26.92 9.32
N ASN A 440 18.09 25.66 9.64
CA ASN A 440 19.09 24.57 9.61
C ASN A 440 19.25 23.95 8.21
N TYR A 441 18.61 24.51 7.18
CA TYR A 441 18.65 24.01 5.81
C TYR A 441 19.95 24.40 5.10
N ASP A 442 20.72 23.41 4.65
CA ASP A 442 21.91 23.66 3.83
C ASP A 442 21.50 23.79 2.36
N PHE A 443 21.43 25.04 1.86
CA PHE A 443 21.11 25.32 0.47
C PHE A 443 22.16 24.82 -0.53
N ALA A 444 23.43 24.70 -0.13
CA ALA A 444 24.50 24.25 -1.01
C ALA A 444 24.47 22.72 -1.18
N ARG A 445 24.05 21.99 -0.13
CA ARG A 445 23.87 20.53 -0.16
C ARG A 445 22.44 20.09 -0.51
N GLY A 446 21.45 20.96 -0.36
CA GLY A 446 20.04 20.70 -0.65
C GLY A 446 19.29 19.89 0.41
N PHE A 447 19.79 19.83 1.65
CA PHE A 447 19.20 19.02 2.72
C PHE A 447 19.37 19.61 4.13
N TYR A 448 18.51 19.19 5.06
CA TYR A 448 18.73 19.37 6.50
C TYR A 448 19.70 18.31 7.02
N LYS A 449 20.66 18.69 7.87
CA LYS A 449 21.52 17.70 8.53
C LYS A 449 20.66 16.72 9.37
N PRO A 450 21.00 15.42 9.45
CA PRO A 450 20.12 14.44 10.10
C PRO A 450 19.86 14.69 11.60
N ASP A 451 20.77 15.38 12.28
CA ASP A 451 20.69 15.79 13.69
C ASP A 451 19.89 17.09 13.90
N ALA A 452 19.54 17.81 12.83
CA ALA A 452 18.71 19.01 12.92
C ALA A 452 17.30 18.65 13.41
N PRO A 453 16.68 19.46 14.30
CA PRO A 453 15.36 19.17 14.83
C PRO A 453 14.28 19.06 13.74
N GLU A 454 14.42 19.78 12.62
CA GLU A 454 13.55 19.66 11.45
C GLU A 454 13.62 18.26 10.80
N ALA A 455 14.83 17.72 10.65
CA ALA A 455 15.06 16.38 10.10
C ALA A 455 14.59 15.27 11.06
N ILE A 456 14.87 15.42 12.37
CA ILE A 456 14.40 14.48 13.40
C ILE A 456 12.87 14.45 13.43
N LEU A 457 12.20 15.60 13.36
CA LEU A 457 10.74 15.66 13.32
C LEU A 457 10.15 15.08 12.02
N ARG A 458 10.83 15.22 10.87
CA ARG A 458 10.43 14.54 9.63
C ARG A 458 10.49 13.03 9.81
N LYS A 459 11.63 12.51 10.27
CA LYS A 459 11.83 11.08 10.53
C LYS A 459 10.83 10.53 11.56
N MET A 460 10.51 11.31 12.60
CA MET A 460 9.47 10.96 13.57
C MET A 460 8.07 10.89 12.95
N ALA A 461 7.72 11.82 12.06
CA ALA A 461 6.41 11.84 11.38
C ALA A 461 6.26 10.67 10.40
N ASP A 462 7.33 10.35 9.66
CA ASP A 462 7.41 9.21 8.74
C ASP A 462 7.38 7.87 9.53
N PHE A 463 8.07 7.76 10.67
CA PHE A 463 7.99 6.60 11.57
C PHE A 463 6.58 6.44 12.18
N ALA A 464 5.94 7.53 12.61
CA ALA A 464 4.56 7.49 13.11
C ALA A 464 3.58 7.03 12.01
N PHE A 465 3.85 7.39 10.74
CA PHE A 465 3.10 6.90 9.59
C PHE A 465 3.30 5.39 9.38
N MET A 466 4.54 4.90 9.40
CA MET A 466 4.88 3.47 9.32
C MET A 466 4.27 2.64 10.47
N LEU A 467 4.11 3.24 11.65
CA LEU A 467 3.44 2.65 12.82
C LEU A 467 1.90 2.83 12.79
N ARG A 468 1.35 3.43 11.75
CA ARG A 468 -0.10 3.69 11.55
C ARG A 468 -0.72 4.63 12.60
N ASP A 469 0.11 5.43 13.30
CA ASP A 469 -0.35 6.58 14.10
C ASP A 469 -0.51 7.82 13.20
N TRP A 470 -1.58 7.78 12.42
CA TRP A 470 -1.97 8.84 11.49
C TRP A 470 -2.14 10.20 12.17
N LYS A 471 -2.49 10.22 13.48
CA LYS A 471 -2.77 11.44 14.23
C LYS A 471 -1.47 12.12 14.65
N LEU A 472 -0.52 11.39 15.23
CA LEU A 472 0.80 11.93 15.54
C LEU A 472 1.51 12.36 14.26
N SER A 473 1.48 11.52 13.22
CA SER A 473 2.04 11.80 11.90
C SER A 473 1.54 13.14 11.32
N ALA A 474 0.22 13.31 11.15
CA ALA A 474 -0.36 14.55 10.65
C ALA A 474 0.03 15.77 11.52
N SER A 475 -0.09 15.66 12.84
CA SER A 475 0.26 16.76 13.76
C SER A 475 1.75 17.12 13.83
N THR A 476 2.61 16.30 13.23
CA THR A 476 4.06 16.52 13.17
C THR A 476 4.48 17.12 11.84
N TYR A 477 3.91 16.66 10.72
CA TYR A 477 4.06 17.38 9.45
C TYR A 477 3.49 18.80 9.53
N GLU A 478 2.33 18.97 10.18
CA GLU A 478 1.68 20.28 10.41
C GLU A 478 2.64 21.30 11.04
N LEU A 479 3.40 20.86 12.05
CA LEU A 479 4.39 21.67 12.75
C LEU A 479 5.54 22.10 11.83
N LEU A 480 5.98 21.19 10.95
CA LEU A 480 7.11 21.41 10.04
C LEU A 480 6.79 22.32 8.84
N ARG A 481 5.50 22.44 8.46
CA ARG A 481 5.11 23.20 7.25
C ARG A 481 5.64 24.63 7.28
N SER A 482 5.59 25.31 8.44
CA SER A 482 6.08 26.69 8.57
C SER A 482 7.60 26.78 8.45
N ASP A 483 8.33 25.85 9.08
CA ASP A 483 9.79 25.84 9.10
C ASP A 483 10.34 25.69 7.67
N TYR A 484 9.84 24.70 6.93
CA TYR A 484 10.21 24.50 5.51
C TYR A 484 9.82 25.66 4.59
N THR A 485 8.79 26.44 4.93
CA THR A 485 8.41 27.65 4.18
C THR A 485 9.42 28.77 4.43
N ASN A 486 9.76 29.02 5.70
CA ASN A 486 10.71 30.06 6.10
C ASN A 486 12.09 29.81 5.49
N ASP A 487 12.52 28.55 5.52
CA ASP A 487 13.80 28.06 4.99
C ASP A 487 13.79 27.87 3.46
N LYS A 488 12.67 28.11 2.78
CA LYS A 488 12.50 27.93 1.33
C LYS A 488 12.90 26.51 0.86
N ALA A 489 12.76 25.50 1.72
CA ALA A 489 13.09 24.12 1.45
C ALA A 489 11.93 23.43 0.68
N TRP A 490 11.72 23.84 -0.58
CA TRP A 490 10.45 23.58 -1.30
C TRP A 490 10.06 22.10 -1.44
N ARG A 491 11.01 21.17 -1.58
CA ARG A 491 10.72 19.72 -1.59
C ARG A 491 10.21 19.21 -0.25
N TYR A 492 10.85 19.63 0.85
CA TYR A 492 10.41 19.33 2.21
C TYR A 492 9.03 19.95 2.49
N HIS A 493 8.82 21.20 2.05
CA HIS A 493 7.54 21.90 2.17
C HIS A 493 6.42 21.17 1.42
N ALA A 494 6.65 20.73 0.19
CA ALA A 494 5.70 19.97 -0.62
C ALA A 494 5.34 18.63 0.05
N GLY A 495 6.36 17.82 0.38
CA GLY A 495 6.17 16.51 1.01
C GLY A 495 5.61 16.58 2.42
N ALA A 496 5.73 17.70 3.13
CA ALA A 496 5.05 17.90 4.42
C ALA A 496 3.56 18.22 4.22
N HIS A 497 3.19 19.04 3.22
CA HIS A 497 1.80 19.32 2.90
C HIS A 497 1.07 18.06 2.43
N GLU A 498 1.67 17.33 1.50
CA GLU A 498 1.14 16.08 0.98
C GLU A 498 0.93 15.06 2.11
N MET A 499 1.99 14.68 2.84
CA MET A 499 1.86 13.63 3.85
C MET A 499 1.00 14.05 5.04
N CYS A 500 0.86 15.34 5.33
CA CYS A 500 -0.13 15.82 6.30
C CYS A 500 -1.57 15.64 5.81
N ALA A 501 -1.84 15.86 4.52
CA ALA A 501 -3.14 15.60 3.91
C ALA A 501 -3.43 14.08 3.87
N VAL A 502 -2.47 13.27 3.41
CA VAL A 502 -2.55 11.80 3.36
C VAL A 502 -2.79 11.21 4.76
N SER A 503 -2.02 11.60 5.78
CA SER A 503 -2.25 11.15 7.17
C SER A 503 -3.63 11.56 7.70
N THR A 504 -4.10 12.77 7.38
CA THR A 504 -5.44 13.22 7.78
C THR A 504 -6.54 12.38 7.10
N LEU A 505 -6.37 12.10 5.80
CA LEU A 505 -7.29 11.27 5.02
C LEU A 505 -7.21 9.78 5.38
N LEU A 506 -6.10 9.28 5.94
CA LEU A 506 -6.01 7.92 6.46
C LEU A 506 -6.62 7.75 7.86
N ASN A 507 -6.68 8.79 8.71
CA ASN A 507 -7.23 8.66 10.06
C ASN A 507 -8.74 8.34 10.09
N PRO A 508 -9.19 7.12 10.45
CA PRO A 508 -10.60 6.73 10.34
C PRO A 508 -11.54 7.59 11.19
N MET A 509 -11.08 8.12 12.34
CA MET A 509 -11.88 8.96 13.23
C MET A 509 -12.02 10.41 12.74
N ALA A 510 -11.26 10.81 11.72
CA ALA A 510 -11.38 12.12 11.09
C ALA A 510 -12.48 12.09 10.01
N MET A 511 -13.75 12.22 10.41
CA MET A 511 -14.80 12.63 9.47
C MET A 511 -14.52 14.09 9.06
N PRO A 512 -14.31 14.38 7.76
CA PRO A 512 -14.10 15.75 7.32
C PRO A 512 -15.45 16.48 7.28
N ALA A 513 -15.72 17.29 8.30
CA ALA A 513 -16.64 18.43 8.15
C ALA A 513 -16.18 19.28 6.95
N LYS A 514 -17.09 19.96 6.26
CA LYS A 514 -16.79 20.70 5.01
C LYS A 514 -15.52 21.57 5.10
N THR A 515 -15.37 22.32 6.21
CA THR A 515 -14.19 23.16 6.50
C THR A 515 -12.86 22.39 6.61
N LYS A 516 -12.89 21.12 7.04
CA LYS A 516 -11.69 20.25 7.05
C LYS A 516 -11.33 19.79 5.64
N LEU A 517 -12.31 19.59 4.76
CA LEU A 517 -12.07 19.25 3.36
C LEU A 517 -11.42 20.43 2.61
N GLU A 518 -11.91 21.65 2.83
CA GLU A 518 -11.32 22.88 2.30
C GLU A 518 -9.85 23.05 2.74
N ALA A 519 -9.52 22.73 3.99
CA ALA A 519 -8.14 22.74 4.48
C ALA A 519 -7.26 21.67 3.81
N ILE A 520 -7.78 20.47 3.59
CA ILE A 520 -7.08 19.38 2.86
C ILE A 520 -6.83 19.80 1.41
N ASP A 521 -7.84 20.36 0.73
CA ASP A 521 -7.70 20.84 -0.65
C ASP A 521 -6.62 21.93 -0.76
N GLN A 522 -6.57 22.89 0.17
CA GLN A 522 -5.51 23.91 0.18
C GLN A 522 -4.12 23.30 0.37
N MET A 523 -4.00 22.23 1.16
CA MET A 523 -2.72 21.54 1.37
C MET A 523 -2.26 20.80 0.11
N LEU A 524 -3.19 20.12 -0.60
CA LEU A 524 -2.93 19.44 -1.85
C LEU A 524 -2.57 20.41 -2.99
N GLU A 525 -3.23 21.59 -3.04
CA GLU A 525 -2.87 22.66 -3.96
C GLU A 525 -1.44 23.17 -3.69
N THR A 526 -1.11 23.40 -2.41
CA THR A 526 0.22 23.87 -2.00
C THR A 526 1.31 22.84 -2.31
N ALA A 527 1.04 21.56 -2.09
CA ALA A 527 1.94 20.46 -2.42
C ALA A 527 2.19 20.34 -3.92
N SER A 528 1.13 20.21 -4.72
CA SER A 528 1.23 20.06 -6.18
C SER A 528 1.88 21.27 -6.86
N TYR A 529 1.52 22.50 -6.46
CA TYR A 529 2.20 23.72 -6.92
C TYR A 529 3.69 23.73 -6.55
N SER A 530 4.04 23.32 -5.33
CA SER A 530 5.44 23.31 -4.87
C SER A 530 6.28 22.27 -5.60
N TYR A 531 5.77 21.05 -5.80
CA TYR A 531 6.47 20.02 -6.57
C TYR A 531 6.74 20.48 -8.01
N LEU A 532 5.73 20.99 -8.73
CA LEU A 532 5.89 21.39 -10.12
C LEU A 532 6.66 22.71 -10.27
N THR A 533 6.13 23.80 -9.72
CA THR A 533 6.62 25.17 -9.98
C THR A 533 7.88 25.52 -9.19
N ARG A 534 8.16 24.85 -8.07
CA ARG A 534 9.34 25.14 -7.22
C ARG A 534 10.42 24.05 -7.28
N CYS A 535 10.06 22.81 -7.61
CA CYS A 535 10.99 21.66 -7.56
C CYS A 535 11.19 20.94 -8.90
N SER A 536 10.34 21.21 -9.91
CA SER A 536 10.30 20.51 -11.20
C SER A 536 10.16 18.98 -11.06
N ASP A 537 9.37 18.55 -10.07
CA ASP A 537 9.22 17.16 -9.66
C ASP A 537 7.84 16.62 -10.05
N ALA A 538 7.70 16.26 -11.34
CA ALA A 538 6.46 15.70 -11.88
C ALA A 538 6.06 14.36 -11.24
N PRO A 539 6.97 13.39 -10.97
CA PRO A 539 6.61 12.13 -10.31
C PRO A 539 5.96 12.33 -8.94
N ASN A 540 6.52 13.17 -8.07
CA ASN A 540 5.91 13.43 -6.77
C ASN A 540 4.62 14.25 -6.86
N ALA A 541 4.50 15.17 -7.82
CA ALA A 541 3.23 15.85 -8.08
C ALA A 541 2.11 14.87 -8.48
N LEU A 542 2.40 13.91 -9.38
CA LEU A 542 1.45 12.87 -9.76
C LEU A 542 1.10 11.95 -8.59
N ARG A 543 2.11 11.51 -7.83
CA ARG A 543 1.96 10.70 -6.62
C ARG A 543 1.02 11.38 -5.61
N CYS A 544 1.23 12.66 -5.32
CA CYS A 544 0.38 13.49 -4.47
C CYS A 544 -1.08 13.50 -4.96
N LEU A 545 -1.32 13.72 -6.25
CA LEU A 545 -2.67 13.82 -6.83
C LEU A 545 -3.41 12.47 -6.88
N CYS A 546 -2.73 11.37 -7.20
CA CYS A 546 -3.32 10.04 -7.18
C CYS A 546 -3.66 9.58 -5.75
N LEU A 547 -2.78 9.84 -4.78
CA LEU A 547 -3.06 9.58 -3.36
C LEU A 547 -4.25 10.40 -2.85
N ALA A 548 -4.34 11.68 -3.23
CA ALA A 548 -5.47 12.53 -2.91
C ALA A 548 -6.78 11.98 -3.47
N MET A 549 -6.83 11.69 -4.77
CA MET A 549 -7.99 11.14 -5.47
C MET A 549 -8.55 9.91 -4.75
N GLU A 550 -7.71 8.88 -4.52
CA GLU A 550 -8.19 7.62 -3.95
C GLU A 550 -8.61 7.74 -2.50
N LEU A 551 -7.86 8.47 -1.68
CA LEU A 551 -8.21 8.64 -0.28
C LEU A 551 -9.45 9.52 -0.10
N LEU A 552 -9.63 10.57 -0.90
CA LEU A 552 -10.85 11.39 -0.92
C LEU A 552 -12.06 10.58 -1.42
N LYS A 553 -11.90 9.76 -2.46
CA LYS A 553 -12.94 8.83 -2.92
C LYS A 553 -13.36 7.88 -1.81
N SER A 554 -12.40 7.29 -1.08
CA SER A 554 -12.70 6.39 0.05
C SER A 554 -13.43 7.04 1.22
N ARG A 555 -13.48 8.39 1.31
CA ARG A 555 -14.26 9.10 2.33
C ARG A 555 -15.73 9.29 1.96
N GLY A 556 -16.10 9.12 0.70
CA GLY A 556 -17.48 9.32 0.25
C GLY A 556 -18.00 10.76 0.42
N GLY A 557 -19.31 10.93 0.25
CA GLY A 557 -19.99 12.22 0.44
C GLY A 557 -19.37 13.36 -0.40
N PHE A 558 -19.18 14.53 0.21
CA PHE A 558 -18.60 15.71 -0.45
C PHE A 558 -17.15 15.52 -0.93
N ALA A 559 -16.39 14.59 -0.34
CA ALA A 559 -15.00 14.35 -0.74
C ALA A 559 -14.88 13.74 -2.14
N THR A 560 -15.91 13.01 -2.62
CA THR A 560 -15.94 12.42 -3.98
C THR A 560 -15.84 13.46 -5.11
N GLU A 561 -16.36 14.67 -4.88
CA GLU A 561 -16.32 15.76 -5.87
C GLU A 561 -14.93 16.42 -5.93
N SER A 562 -14.24 16.49 -4.78
CA SER A 562 -12.82 16.88 -4.73
C SER A 562 -11.91 15.78 -5.28
N ALA A 563 -12.19 14.50 -5.04
CA ALA A 563 -11.44 13.38 -5.63
C ALA A 563 -11.41 13.47 -7.17
N ALA A 564 -12.57 13.69 -7.79
CA ALA A 564 -12.68 13.90 -9.23
C ALA A 564 -11.98 15.20 -9.69
N LYS A 565 -11.99 16.28 -8.89
CA LYS A 565 -11.24 17.51 -9.17
C LYS A 565 -9.73 17.24 -9.25
N TRP A 566 -9.16 16.53 -8.28
CA TRP A 566 -7.72 16.23 -8.26
C TRP A 566 -7.29 15.25 -9.36
N ALA A 567 -8.18 14.33 -9.73
CA ALA A 567 -8.00 13.43 -10.86
C ALA A 567 -7.95 14.19 -12.21
N MET A 568 -8.94 15.05 -12.49
CA MET A 568 -8.92 15.93 -13.67
C MET A 568 -7.66 16.82 -13.66
N ARG A 569 -7.29 17.36 -12.49
CA ARG A 569 -6.11 18.21 -12.34
C ARG A 569 -4.80 17.49 -12.71
N ALA A 570 -4.69 16.18 -12.51
CA ALA A 570 -3.52 15.41 -12.93
C ALA A 570 -3.40 15.33 -14.46
N MET A 571 -4.52 15.24 -15.18
CA MET A 571 -4.59 15.28 -16.64
C MET A 571 -4.35 16.69 -17.18
N ASP A 572 -4.99 17.72 -16.60
CA ASP A 572 -4.82 19.13 -16.99
C ASP A 572 -3.35 19.62 -16.88
N LEU A 573 -2.57 18.99 -15.98
CA LEU A 573 -1.16 19.28 -15.76
C LEU A 573 -0.21 18.46 -16.65
N GLY A 574 -0.73 17.59 -17.53
CA GLY A 574 0.06 16.76 -18.43
C GLY A 574 0.94 15.74 -17.71
N LEU A 575 0.55 15.28 -16.51
CA LEU A 575 1.38 14.39 -15.70
C LEU A 575 1.22 12.90 -16.04
N VAL A 576 0.21 12.54 -16.82
CA VAL A 576 -0.12 11.16 -17.18
C VAL A 576 0.02 10.91 -18.68
N GLY A 577 0.58 9.75 -19.04
CA GLY A 577 0.65 9.27 -20.42
C GLY A 577 -0.72 8.88 -20.98
N ALA A 578 -0.74 8.30 -22.18
CA ALA A 578 -1.95 7.91 -22.88
C ALA A 578 -2.82 6.94 -22.06
N ILE A 579 -2.27 5.79 -21.67
CA ILE A 579 -2.91 4.76 -20.83
C ILE A 579 -3.28 5.36 -19.48
N GLY A 580 -2.38 6.15 -18.89
CA GLY A 580 -2.63 6.88 -17.65
C GLY A 580 -3.87 7.79 -17.70
N GLN A 581 -4.11 8.48 -18.82
CA GLN A 581 -5.31 9.32 -19.00
C GLN A 581 -6.60 8.50 -19.08
N ILE A 582 -6.56 7.31 -19.69
CA ILE A 582 -7.74 6.42 -19.75
C ILE A 582 -8.09 5.92 -18.36
N LEU A 583 -7.09 5.37 -17.66
CA LEU A 583 -7.26 4.87 -16.30
C LEU A 583 -7.78 5.96 -15.34
N ILE A 584 -7.23 7.18 -15.41
CA ILE A 584 -7.71 8.31 -14.61
C ILE A 584 -9.13 8.74 -15.02
N SER A 585 -9.51 8.67 -16.30
CA SER A 585 -10.89 8.92 -16.76
C SER A 585 -11.88 7.93 -16.15
N GLU A 586 -11.53 6.64 -16.09
CA GLU A 586 -12.33 5.61 -15.40
C GLU A 586 -12.40 5.86 -13.88
N ARG A 587 -11.30 6.35 -13.25
CA ARG A 587 -11.35 6.78 -11.84
C ARG A 587 -12.25 7.97 -11.61
N ILE A 588 -12.31 8.94 -12.51
CA ILE A 588 -13.22 10.09 -12.44
C ILE A 588 -14.67 9.63 -12.57
N SER A 589 -14.96 8.72 -13.50
CA SER A 589 -16.27 8.07 -13.59
C SER A 589 -16.66 7.43 -12.27
N ALA A 590 -15.79 6.59 -11.71
CA ALA A 590 -16.02 5.90 -10.45
C ALA A 590 -16.15 6.85 -9.24
N CYS A 591 -15.47 8.01 -9.24
CA CYS A 591 -15.69 9.05 -8.23
C CYS A 591 -17.11 9.61 -8.31
N TYR A 592 -17.60 9.96 -9.50
CA TYR A 592 -18.96 10.47 -9.68
C TYR A 592 -20.05 9.40 -9.47
N ALA A 593 -19.78 8.15 -9.81
CA ALA A 593 -20.69 7.01 -9.57
C ALA A 593 -20.86 6.70 -8.08
N SER A 594 -19.82 6.92 -7.26
CA SER A 594 -19.83 6.62 -5.81
C SER A 594 -20.74 7.51 -4.95
N ARG A 595 -21.35 8.55 -5.53
CA ARG A 595 -22.26 9.46 -4.81
C ARG A 595 -23.70 8.94 -4.89
N PRO A 596 -24.30 8.46 -3.79
CA PRO A 596 -25.68 7.99 -3.81
C PRO A 596 -26.65 9.15 -4.12
N PRO A 597 -27.77 8.89 -4.83
CA PRO A 597 -28.86 9.85 -4.94
C PRO A 597 -29.49 10.10 -3.56
N LEU A 598 -30.14 11.25 -3.40
CA LEU A 598 -30.94 11.53 -2.20
C LEU A 598 -32.16 10.61 -2.18
N THR A 599 -32.50 10.06 -1.00
CA THR A 599 -33.62 9.12 -0.85
C THR A 599 -34.94 9.76 -1.31
N GLY A 600 -35.60 9.14 -2.29
CA GLY A 600 -36.89 9.59 -2.82
C GLY A 600 -36.82 10.61 -3.98
N VAL A 601 -35.63 11.07 -4.39
CA VAL A 601 -35.50 12.04 -5.50
C VAL A 601 -34.37 11.62 -6.46
N LYS A 602 -34.65 11.57 -7.78
CA LYS A 602 -33.59 11.34 -8.81
C LYS A 602 -32.52 12.44 -8.83
N TRP A 603 -32.76 13.58 -8.17
CA TRP A 603 -31.87 14.74 -8.09
C TRP A 603 -30.73 14.52 -7.08
N GLY A 604 -29.51 14.93 -7.45
CA GLY A 604 -28.31 14.89 -6.59
C GLY A 604 -27.32 13.76 -6.93
N GLY A 605 -27.76 12.72 -7.64
CA GLY A 605 -26.85 11.73 -8.25
C GLY A 605 -25.99 12.34 -9.36
N ARG A 606 -24.73 11.91 -9.49
CA ARG A 606 -23.80 12.39 -10.55
C ARG A 606 -23.63 11.39 -11.70
N ARG A 607 -24.54 10.42 -11.83
CA ARG A 607 -24.48 9.33 -12.83
C ARG A 607 -24.37 9.81 -14.29
N ARG A 608 -25.06 10.89 -14.70
CA ARG A 608 -24.87 11.51 -16.03
C ARG A 608 -23.41 11.89 -16.30
N LYS A 609 -22.72 12.41 -15.28
CA LYS A 609 -21.31 12.80 -15.38
C LYS A 609 -20.40 11.57 -15.33
N ALA A 610 -20.72 10.57 -14.49
CA ALA A 610 -19.98 9.31 -14.46
C ALA A 610 -20.01 8.60 -15.82
N GLY A 611 -21.20 8.35 -16.38
CA GLY A 611 -21.34 7.68 -17.68
C GLY A 611 -20.63 8.42 -18.83
N MET A 612 -20.59 9.76 -18.80
CA MET A 612 -19.83 10.56 -19.76
C MET A 612 -18.32 10.29 -19.70
N TRP A 613 -17.77 10.14 -18.48
CA TRP A 613 -16.36 9.77 -18.29
C TRP A 613 -16.09 8.31 -18.66
N SER A 614 -17.05 7.40 -18.50
CA SER A 614 -16.94 6.01 -19.00
C SER A 614 -16.99 5.95 -20.53
N ILE A 615 -17.84 6.75 -21.19
CA ILE A 615 -17.84 6.89 -22.67
C ILE A 615 -16.49 7.42 -23.17
N LEU A 616 -15.95 8.45 -22.52
CA LEU A 616 -14.63 8.99 -22.89
C LEU A 616 -13.53 7.94 -22.72
N ALA A 617 -13.55 7.16 -21.64
CA ALA A 617 -12.61 6.06 -21.46
C ALA A 617 -12.75 4.97 -22.55
N ALA A 618 -13.96 4.66 -22.99
CA ALA A 618 -14.20 3.71 -24.08
C ALA A 618 -13.61 4.19 -25.41
N ASP A 619 -13.84 5.45 -25.79
CA ASP A 619 -13.26 6.08 -26.99
C ASP A 619 -11.72 6.10 -26.93
N LEU A 620 -11.14 6.40 -25.76
CA LEU A 620 -9.69 6.36 -25.57
C LEU A 620 -9.12 4.93 -25.68
N TRP A 621 -9.74 3.93 -25.04
CA TRP A 621 -9.29 2.52 -25.12
C TRP A 621 -9.36 1.98 -26.56
N LEU A 622 -10.40 2.37 -27.30
CA LEU A 622 -10.56 2.03 -28.71
C LEU A 622 -9.42 2.64 -29.55
N ARG A 623 -9.08 3.91 -29.34
CA ARG A 623 -7.95 4.58 -30.03
C ARG A 623 -6.59 3.95 -29.71
N THR A 624 -6.43 3.28 -28.58
CA THR A 624 -5.24 2.48 -28.24
C THR A 624 -5.29 1.04 -28.78
N GLY A 625 -6.30 0.67 -29.57
CA GLY A 625 -6.43 -0.67 -30.14
C GLY A 625 -6.81 -1.75 -29.12
N LYS A 626 -7.44 -1.38 -27.99
CA LYS A 626 -7.86 -2.31 -26.92
C LYS A 626 -9.40 -2.41 -26.85
N PRO A 627 -10.08 -3.01 -27.86
CA PRO A 627 -11.55 -3.00 -27.97
C PRO A 627 -12.24 -3.81 -26.86
N THR A 628 -11.54 -4.75 -26.22
CA THR A 628 -11.99 -5.50 -25.04
C THR A 628 -12.27 -4.56 -23.86
N LEU A 629 -11.30 -3.72 -23.51
CA LEU A 629 -11.41 -2.72 -22.44
C LEU A 629 -12.41 -1.61 -22.81
N ALA A 630 -12.43 -1.20 -24.08
CA ALA A 630 -13.43 -0.25 -24.59
C ALA A 630 -14.87 -0.78 -24.41
N SER A 631 -15.11 -2.07 -24.67
CA SER A 631 -16.41 -2.72 -24.45
C SER A 631 -16.80 -2.69 -22.98
N SER A 632 -15.89 -3.02 -22.05
CA SER A 632 -16.18 -2.95 -20.61
C SER A 632 -16.48 -1.52 -20.13
N CYS A 633 -15.84 -0.50 -20.71
CA CYS A 633 -16.16 0.90 -20.44
C CYS A 633 -17.54 1.32 -20.96
N LEU A 634 -17.96 0.80 -22.13
CA LEU A 634 -19.33 1.00 -22.64
C LEU A 634 -20.37 0.30 -21.77
N GLU A 635 -20.16 -0.95 -21.36
CA GLU A 635 -21.07 -1.66 -20.44
C GLU A 635 -21.28 -0.89 -19.13
N GLU A 636 -20.20 -0.34 -18.55
CA GLU A 636 -20.28 0.52 -17.36
C GLU A 636 -20.99 1.86 -17.66
N ALA A 637 -20.77 2.47 -18.83
CA ALA A 637 -21.50 3.67 -19.23
C ALA A 637 -23.01 3.40 -19.35
N GLU A 638 -23.40 2.31 -19.99
CA GLU A 638 -24.80 1.89 -20.14
C GLU A 638 -25.45 1.64 -18.78
N ARG A 639 -24.76 0.92 -17.88
CA ARG A 639 -25.21 0.72 -16.49
C ARG A 639 -25.41 2.04 -15.73
N LEU A 640 -24.56 3.04 -15.99
CA LEU A 640 -24.68 4.37 -15.38
C LEU A 640 -25.80 5.22 -16.00
N TYR A 641 -26.15 5.00 -17.26
CA TYR A 641 -27.21 5.71 -17.98
C TYR A 641 -28.60 5.05 -17.89
N ALA A 642 -28.68 3.74 -17.58
CA ALA A 642 -29.94 2.99 -17.50
C ALA A 642 -30.98 3.62 -16.54
N ASP A 643 -30.54 4.17 -15.40
CA ASP A 643 -31.42 4.81 -14.40
C ASP A 643 -31.70 6.31 -14.68
N VAL A 644 -31.25 6.83 -15.83
CA VAL A 644 -30.92 8.26 -16.03
C VAL A 644 -31.41 8.82 -17.37
N LEU A 645 -31.48 7.99 -18.40
CA LEU A 645 -32.21 8.25 -19.64
C LEU A 645 -33.68 7.84 -19.42
N ASP A 646 -34.57 8.36 -20.25
CA ASP A 646 -36.00 7.98 -20.20
C ASP A 646 -36.22 6.57 -20.80
N SER A 647 -37.45 6.07 -20.80
CA SER A 647 -37.80 4.68 -21.19
C SER A 647 -37.22 4.23 -22.53
N ASP A 648 -37.01 5.18 -23.43
CA ASP A 648 -36.63 4.95 -24.82
C ASP A 648 -35.10 4.92 -25.00
N GLY A 649 -34.34 5.14 -23.92
CA GLY A 649 -32.87 5.07 -23.91
C GLY A 649 -32.16 6.20 -24.67
N VAL A 650 -32.87 7.27 -25.01
CA VAL A 650 -32.37 8.36 -25.87
C VAL A 650 -31.61 9.43 -25.07
N PHE A 651 -30.44 9.83 -25.56
CA PHE A 651 -29.68 10.95 -25.01
C PHE A 651 -30.36 12.30 -25.35
N PRO A 652 -30.40 13.28 -24.41
CA PRO A 652 -31.06 14.57 -24.66
C PRO A 652 -30.47 15.43 -25.80
N MET A 653 -29.28 15.08 -26.29
CA MET A 653 -28.60 15.75 -27.41
C MET A 653 -28.44 14.73 -28.55
N PRO A 654 -29.03 14.95 -29.74
CA PRO A 654 -28.93 14.03 -30.87
C PRO A 654 -27.48 13.73 -31.30
N GLU A 655 -26.58 14.69 -31.14
CA GLU A 655 -25.14 14.54 -31.43
C GLU A 655 -24.47 13.58 -30.45
N MET A 656 -24.92 13.56 -29.20
CA MET A 656 -24.43 12.61 -28.20
C MET A 656 -24.96 11.19 -28.48
N GLN A 657 -26.22 11.08 -28.91
CA GLN A 657 -26.80 9.81 -29.35
C GLN A 657 -25.98 9.22 -30.50
N SER A 658 -25.78 9.99 -31.58
CA SER A 658 -25.03 9.52 -32.75
C SER A 658 -23.57 9.20 -32.43
N PHE A 659 -22.91 9.97 -31.55
CA PHE A 659 -21.57 9.63 -31.08
C PHE A 659 -21.52 8.29 -30.34
N VAL A 660 -22.43 8.06 -29.40
CA VAL A 660 -22.45 6.83 -28.59
C VAL A 660 -22.81 5.61 -29.45
N ASP A 661 -23.74 5.74 -30.39
CA ASP A 661 -24.12 4.64 -31.28
C ASP A 661 -23.03 4.30 -32.31
N ASN A 662 -22.34 5.32 -32.84
CA ASN A 662 -21.14 5.10 -33.66
C ASN A 662 -20.03 4.41 -32.85
N LEU A 663 -19.76 4.86 -31.62
CA LEU A 663 -18.74 4.27 -30.75
C LEU A 663 -19.07 2.81 -30.41
N ARG A 664 -20.34 2.50 -30.06
CA ARG A 664 -20.83 1.14 -29.85
C ARG A 664 -20.63 0.26 -31.08
N HIS A 665 -20.95 0.76 -32.27
CA HIS A 665 -20.76 0.03 -33.51
C HIS A 665 -19.27 -0.29 -33.75
N THR A 666 -18.39 0.72 -33.66
CA THR A 666 -16.95 0.52 -33.88
C THR A 666 -16.32 -0.43 -32.85
N VAL A 667 -16.61 -0.24 -31.56
CA VAL A 667 -16.16 -1.17 -30.50
C VAL A 667 -16.63 -2.60 -30.78
N LYS A 668 -17.89 -2.79 -31.20
CA LYS A 668 -18.43 -4.11 -31.52
C LYS A 668 -17.71 -4.75 -32.72
N VAL A 669 -17.45 -3.99 -33.79
CA VAL A 669 -16.74 -4.47 -34.98
C VAL A 669 -15.31 -4.88 -34.63
N GLU A 670 -14.57 -4.03 -33.93
CA GLU A 670 -13.19 -4.33 -33.54
C GLU A 670 -13.09 -5.47 -32.51
N TYR A 671 -14.01 -5.54 -31.54
CA TYR A 671 -14.06 -6.62 -30.54
C TYR A 671 -14.35 -7.99 -31.16
N LEU A 672 -15.23 -8.04 -32.18
CA LEU A 672 -15.50 -9.27 -32.93
C LEU A 672 -14.31 -9.64 -33.85
N GLY A 673 -13.70 -8.65 -34.51
CA GLY A 673 -12.49 -8.83 -35.31
C GLY A 673 -11.31 -9.38 -34.50
N ALA A 674 -11.06 -8.82 -33.30
CA ALA A 674 -10.03 -9.29 -32.36
C ALA A 674 -10.25 -10.73 -31.87
N ARG A 675 -11.48 -11.25 -31.96
CA ARG A 675 -11.83 -12.65 -31.64
C ARG A 675 -11.88 -13.57 -32.87
N GLY A 676 -11.40 -13.12 -34.02
CA GLY A 676 -11.42 -13.87 -35.28
C GLY A 676 -12.82 -14.04 -35.89
N LEU A 677 -13.84 -13.36 -35.35
CA LEU A 677 -15.21 -13.38 -35.84
C LEU A 677 -15.42 -12.19 -36.77
N HIS A 678 -14.91 -12.28 -38.00
CA HIS A 678 -15.20 -11.28 -39.01
C HIS A 678 -16.71 -11.23 -39.31
N THR A 679 -17.36 -10.13 -38.89
CA THR A 679 -18.62 -9.69 -39.50
C THR A 679 -18.33 -9.12 -40.87
N GLN A 680 -18.03 -10.01 -41.83
CA GLN A 680 -18.17 -9.68 -43.23
C GLN A 680 -19.68 -9.65 -43.50
N GLU A 681 -20.27 -8.45 -43.52
CA GLU A 681 -21.61 -8.28 -44.08
C GLU A 681 -21.53 -8.70 -45.55
N GLU A 682 -22.16 -9.82 -45.90
CA GLU A 682 -22.55 -10.10 -47.27
C GLU A 682 -23.56 -9.05 -47.69
N VAL A 683 -23.05 -7.91 -48.18
CA VAL A 683 -23.82 -6.96 -48.98
C VAL A 683 -24.06 -7.59 -50.34
N SER A 684 -24.93 -8.60 -50.35
CA SER A 684 -25.49 -9.23 -51.55
C SER A 684 -26.40 -8.21 -52.22
N ALA A 685 -25.80 -7.42 -53.11
CA ALA A 685 -26.49 -6.38 -53.86
C ALA A 685 -27.57 -6.99 -54.78
N THR A 686 -28.82 -6.63 -54.50
CA THR A 686 -29.87 -6.34 -55.48
C THR A 686 -29.91 -7.18 -56.76
N GLU A 687 -30.72 -8.24 -56.77
CA GLU A 687 -31.43 -8.65 -57.99
C GLU A 687 -32.93 -8.33 -57.83
N GLN A 688 -33.46 -7.58 -58.81
CA GLN A 688 -34.88 -7.27 -58.93
C GLN A 688 -35.57 -8.42 -59.66
N LEU A 689 -36.60 -9.02 -59.06
CA LEU A 689 -37.60 -9.81 -59.79
C LEU A 689 -39.00 -9.41 -59.31
N GLU A 690 -39.92 -9.28 -60.28
CA GLU A 690 -41.25 -8.71 -60.12
C GLU A 690 -42.25 -9.64 -59.41
N PRO A 691 -43.35 -9.09 -58.87
CA PRO A 691 -44.41 -9.90 -58.28
C PRO A 691 -45.41 -10.40 -59.35
N GLU A 692 -45.30 -11.67 -59.76
CA GLU A 692 -46.42 -12.36 -60.43
C GLU A 692 -47.37 -12.98 -59.39
N GLU A 693 -48.61 -12.49 -59.36
CA GLU A 693 -49.72 -13.18 -58.69
C GLU A 693 -50.18 -14.39 -59.52
N THR A 694 -50.04 -15.61 -58.99
CA THR A 694 -50.88 -16.74 -59.41
C THR A 694 -51.59 -17.37 -58.22
N SER A 695 -52.89 -17.13 -58.15
CA SER A 695 -53.83 -17.77 -57.23
C SER A 695 -53.93 -19.28 -57.48
N GLU A 696 -53.91 -20.10 -56.43
CA GLU A 696 -54.74 -21.30 -56.40
C GLU A 696 -55.12 -21.75 -54.98
N LYS A 697 -56.31 -22.37 -54.85
CA LYS A 697 -56.96 -22.72 -53.59
C LYS A 697 -56.56 -24.12 -53.13
N LEU A 698 -56.56 -24.37 -51.81
CA LEU A 698 -56.75 -25.73 -51.31
C LEU A 698 -57.55 -25.80 -50.00
N ASP A 699 -58.21 -26.95 -49.82
CA ASP A 699 -59.52 -27.05 -49.17
C ASP A 699 -59.51 -27.50 -47.70
N LYS A 700 -60.65 -27.30 -47.04
CA LYS A 700 -60.94 -27.86 -45.71
C LYS A 700 -61.38 -29.34 -45.82
N ARG A 701 -60.79 -30.26 -45.03
CA ARG A 701 -61.51 -31.14 -44.04
C ARG A 701 -60.75 -32.40 -43.52
N GLN A 702 -60.70 -32.49 -42.17
CA GLN A 702 -61.10 -33.62 -41.30
C GLN A 702 -60.41 -35.02 -41.26
N ASN A 703 -59.94 -35.33 -40.04
CA ASN A 703 -60.21 -36.55 -39.22
C ASN A 703 -59.52 -37.91 -39.47
N ARG A 704 -58.72 -38.36 -38.48
CA ARG A 704 -58.95 -39.53 -37.57
C ARG A 704 -57.82 -39.59 -36.52
N LYS A 705 -58.03 -39.49 -35.20
CA LYS A 705 -58.67 -40.37 -34.17
C LYS A 705 -57.79 -41.51 -33.61
N SER A 706 -57.51 -41.46 -32.29
CA SER A 706 -57.43 -42.57 -31.27
C SER A 706 -56.36 -42.26 -30.19
N LEU A 707 -56.44 -42.63 -28.90
CA LEU A 707 -57.53 -42.98 -27.96
C LEU A 707 -56.92 -42.99 -26.51
N ILE A 708 -57.74 -43.00 -25.43
CA ILE A 708 -57.35 -43.23 -23.99
C ILE A 708 -56.60 -42.04 -23.32
N GLY A 709 -56.85 -41.62 -22.07
CA GLY A 709 -57.88 -42.00 -21.06
C GLY A 709 -57.69 -41.20 -19.75
N ASN A 710 -58.78 -40.78 -19.10
CA ASN A 710 -58.81 -39.92 -17.89
C ASN A 710 -58.61 -40.74 -16.58
N PRO A 711 -58.38 -40.17 -15.35
CA PRO A 711 -59.42 -39.38 -14.65
C PRO A 711 -59.01 -38.28 -13.62
N LEU A 712 -59.93 -37.31 -13.43
CA LEU A 712 -60.29 -36.57 -12.18
C LEU A 712 -59.24 -35.62 -11.50
N ASP A 713 -59.60 -34.50 -10.84
CA ASP A 713 -60.94 -33.96 -10.50
C ASP A 713 -60.98 -32.41 -10.26
N SER A 714 -62.19 -31.85 -10.45
CA SER A 714 -62.88 -30.75 -9.72
C SER A 714 -62.31 -29.32 -9.48
N GLY A 715 -63.04 -28.35 -10.06
CA GLY A 715 -63.44 -27.06 -9.44
C GLY A 715 -62.50 -25.85 -9.60
N GLY A 716 -62.94 -24.63 -9.96
CA GLY A 716 -64.26 -24.16 -10.42
C GLY A 716 -64.33 -22.61 -10.41
N LEU A 717 -65.04 -22.02 -11.39
CA LEU A 717 -65.89 -20.81 -11.36
C LEU A 717 -65.44 -19.59 -10.48
N THR A 718 -65.43 -18.32 -10.91
CA THR A 718 -66.13 -17.61 -12.02
C THR A 718 -65.58 -16.17 -12.17
N MET A 719 -65.59 -15.61 -13.37
CA MET A 719 -65.61 -14.14 -13.61
C MET A 719 -67.07 -13.64 -13.64
N PRO A 720 -67.34 -12.34 -13.36
CA PRO A 720 -67.49 -11.31 -14.42
C PRO A 720 -66.69 -10.01 -14.11
N MET A 721 -66.19 -9.21 -15.08
CA MET A 721 -66.91 -8.27 -15.97
C MET A 721 -67.79 -7.28 -15.16
N THR A 722 -67.80 -5.95 -15.30
CA THR A 722 -67.49 -4.98 -16.38
C THR A 722 -67.27 -3.57 -15.78
N GLY A 723 -66.77 -2.58 -16.53
CA GLY A 723 -67.04 -1.17 -16.20
C GLY A 723 -66.12 -0.11 -16.84
N ASP A 724 -66.49 0.38 -18.02
CA ASP A 724 -65.87 1.56 -18.64
C ASP A 724 -66.28 2.88 -17.94
N ASN A 725 -65.36 3.86 -17.86
CA ASN A 725 -65.56 5.22 -18.41
C ASN A 725 -64.41 6.21 -18.09
N GLU A 726 -63.94 6.86 -19.15
CA GLU A 726 -63.25 8.16 -19.19
C GLU A 726 -64.27 9.34 -19.09
N PRO A 727 -63.88 10.64 -19.15
CA PRO A 727 -62.65 11.33 -18.72
C PRO A 727 -62.93 12.71 -18.02
N SER A 728 -61.87 13.51 -17.82
CA SER A 728 -61.84 14.96 -17.49
C SER A 728 -62.23 15.36 -16.04
N ALA A 729 -61.58 16.34 -15.38
CA ALA A 729 -61.23 17.68 -15.84
C ALA A 729 -60.00 18.28 -15.12
N ASN A 730 -59.58 19.47 -15.57
CA ASN A 730 -58.53 20.31 -14.96
C ASN A 730 -58.85 20.69 -13.51
N ASP A 731 -57.80 20.99 -12.73
CA ASP A 731 -57.71 22.31 -12.11
C ASP A 731 -56.25 22.70 -11.85
N ASP A 732 -55.90 23.93 -12.22
CA ASP A 732 -54.64 24.59 -11.85
C ASP A 732 -54.67 24.96 -10.37
N PHE A 733 -53.55 24.83 -9.64
CA PHE A 733 -53.27 25.77 -8.55
C PHE A 733 -51.77 26.02 -8.34
N GLU A 734 -51.41 27.29 -8.32
CA GLU A 734 -50.05 27.77 -8.07
C GLU A 734 -49.60 27.62 -6.59
N ARG A 735 -48.27 27.56 -6.41
CA ARG A 735 -47.48 28.08 -5.27
C ARG A 735 -47.71 27.53 -3.86
N ALA A 736 -46.67 26.84 -3.38
CA ALA A 736 -45.85 27.32 -2.26
C ALA A 736 -44.37 26.97 -2.48
#